data_AF-A0A7V2HYT0-F1
#
_entry.id   AF-A0A7V2HYT0-F1
#
_cell.length_a   1.000
_cell.length_b   1.000
_cell.length_c   1.000
_cell.angle_alpha   90.00
_cell.angle_beta   90.00
_cell.angle_gamma   90.00
#
_symmetry.space_group_name_H-M   'P 1'
#
loop_
_entity.id
_entity.type
_entity.pdbx_description
1 polymer ?
#
loop_
_entity_poly.entity_id
_entity_poly.type
_entity_poly.pdbx_seq_one_letter_code
_entity_poly.pdbx_strand_id
1 'polypeptide(L)'
;MMGTILNVILSLTYEEFYKSYREAEALFFAGKYDRAERIYRRLLTDARRFGYEKEFLYRIAECRFNGGDYKAAYDQFMALYKDGYIEKKLPYLKGEVAYAISVFFTNFRDPKEAKQVIQELQKYPYYKNSNRTKMLLGIIDYREGRYDEAIEKLKDITDIPEAQFYYARSLALLQKPLQAIGVYKILLEKYKNTPREPFISYAMVEANFIYGDYKGTAELAKTFIEKYHGSLFSDWVQYYWGISLYRMKEFESSIEKLTLISKKQNFEFANLAAYFAGNAEREWGNQYKQEGKADDAKAKYKEAVKYYETALSKANDQDIYNVSFIRLMQANFFVGDTLKSYTMADQLKQMKFPPEEAGIGEYARGAIDYSLGKFSPAAKNFELVIENYKQTFLRKPSMAMEMLSLVRDRKFKEALLKGNIYYSEMQDTIRPEAQDTSFDLWKGWYVYGLAEAHYYAGAYPEAELRYNINIKKQLTRDLVILSRLGLGWIAYHQKRYDDALAHFNSIDGAVRARGDTSLIIALFLGKGVAKFNKGEYMDAFKDFAIAALYTPRYESGEALYFQGFAALALKSYGDAVKLWERVVNEYPDHPRAALAAYRASDIYVKAAQVDKATALLEWEVEHFPGHPITPRAMYALGRNYTLNKEFDKAIQVYEKFLYLYPDHELAPDVRKRVEDVYLAASTQDPKYAEQLAQKYPASDKAAEALYYQAAQAYQNGDEEKSADLFFRVANEFPNSPKSSEALYTAGALYLKQKKYQQAIQALKKYKDFFPNGQQIENVYDYLMKAYLASNDFNSAIQIGKETLQKFPESKNKANTLYWIGYSYSQLGNSREAITYLQQARTLFEQEGNTQMVSQIDQILQILPK
;
A
#
# COMPACT_ATOMS: atom_id res chain seq x y z
N MET A 1 -91.82 48.14 2.89
CA MET A 1 -92.80 47.95 3.97
C MET A 1 -93.16 46.46 4.20
N MET A 2 -93.40 45.64 3.15
CA MET A 2 -93.65 44.19 3.34
C MET A 2 -92.47 43.39 3.92
N GLY A 3 -91.21 43.70 3.59
CA GLY A 3 -90.04 43.02 4.19
C GLY A 3 -89.83 43.31 5.68
N THR A 4 -90.29 44.47 6.16
CA THR A 4 -90.20 44.85 7.57
C THR A 4 -91.28 44.18 8.43
N ILE A 5 -92.44 43.86 7.82
CA ILE A 5 -93.55 43.18 8.49
C ILE A 5 -93.32 41.66 8.51
N LEU A 6 -92.74 41.07 7.45
CA LEU A 6 -92.38 39.65 7.42
C LEU A 6 -91.32 39.27 8.47
N ASN A 7 -90.35 40.16 8.71
CA ASN A 7 -89.30 39.96 9.72
C ASN A 7 -89.80 40.06 11.16
N VAL A 8 -90.93 40.75 11.41
CA VAL A 8 -91.55 40.80 12.74
C VAL A 8 -92.39 39.54 13.01
N ILE A 9 -92.90 38.89 11.96
CA ILE A 9 -93.71 37.65 12.06
C ILE A 9 -92.85 36.39 12.17
N LEU A 10 -91.61 36.41 11.63
CA LEU A 10 -90.66 35.28 11.67
C LEU A 10 -89.57 35.39 12.75
N SER A 11 -89.55 36.48 13.52
CA SER A 11 -88.57 36.67 14.59
C SER A 11 -88.93 35.87 15.83
N LEU A 12 -87.93 35.20 16.42
CA LEU A 12 -88.11 34.44 17.65
C LEU A 12 -88.55 35.36 18.80
N THR A 13 -89.40 34.87 19.70
CA THR A 13 -89.56 35.49 21.03
C THR A 13 -88.22 35.42 21.78
N TYR A 14 -88.04 36.24 22.82
CA TYR A 14 -86.80 36.19 23.61
C TYR A 14 -86.58 34.80 24.23
N GLU A 15 -87.65 34.12 24.66
CA GLU A 15 -87.57 32.75 25.18
C GLU A 15 -87.11 31.74 24.13
N GLU A 16 -87.66 31.81 22.91
CA GLU A 16 -87.25 30.93 21.81
C GLU A 16 -85.82 31.20 21.35
N PHE A 17 -85.43 32.48 21.27
CA PHE A 17 -84.05 32.90 21.01
C PHE A 17 -83.09 32.35 22.07
N TYR A 18 -83.44 32.50 23.35
CA TYR A 18 -82.62 32.02 24.46
C TYR A 18 -82.51 30.49 24.48
N LYS A 19 -83.59 29.77 24.12
CA LYS A 19 -83.58 28.31 23.98
C LYS A 19 -82.62 27.86 22.88
N SER A 20 -82.71 28.44 21.69
CA SER A 20 -81.80 28.12 20.57
C SER A 20 -80.36 28.56 20.84
N TYR A 21 -80.15 29.66 21.58
CA TYR A 21 -78.83 30.06 22.05
C TYR A 21 -78.23 29.01 23.01
N ARG A 22 -79.01 28.52 23.99
CA ARG A 22 -78.55 27.45 24.90
C ARG A 22 -78.23 26.15 24.16
N GLU A 23 -78.96 25.82 23.11
CA GLU A 23 -78.63 24.69 22.22
C GLU A 23 -77.29 24.92 21.51
N ALA A 24 -77.04 26.12 20.97
CA ALA A 24 -75.77 26.46 20.33
C ALA A 24 -74.60 26.41 21.31
N GLU A 25 -74.76 26.93 22.53
CA GLU A 25 -73.73 26.86 23.59
C GLU A 25 -73.47 25.40 24.01
N ALA A 26 -74.52 24.58 24.17
CA ALA A 26 -74.36 23.16 24.48
C ALA A 26 -73.58 22.42 23.37
N LEU A 27 -73.86 22.72 22.10
CA LEU A 27 -73.11 22.17 20.96
C LEU A 27 -71.66 22.68 20.92
N PHE A 28 -71.44 23.95 21.25
CA PHE A 28 -70.11 24.55 21.32
C PHE A 28 -69.26 23.85 22.39
N PHE A 29 -69.77 23.71 23.62
CA PHE A 29 -69.07 23.01 24.70
C PHE A 29 -68.93 21.50 24.45
N ALA A 30 -69.81 20.91 23.64
CA ALA A 30 -69.67 19.53 23.16
C ALA A 30 -68.67 19.39 21.99
N GLY A 31 -67.99 20.46 21.57
CA GLY A 31 -66.99 20.45 20.49
C GLY A 31 -67.58 20.33 19.09
N LYS A 32 -68.90 20.49 18.92
CA LYS A 32 -69.60 20.40 17.62
C LYS A 32 -69.68 21.76 16.94
N TYR A 33 -68.51 22.36 16.67
CA TYR A 33 -68.37 23.75 16.26
C TYR A 33 -69.12 24.10 14.97
N ASP A 34 -69.10 23.25 13.94
CA ASP A 34 -69.85 23.49 12.69
C ASP A 34 -71.37 23.55 12.89
N ARG A 35 -71.88 22.77 13.85
CA ARG A 35 -73.32 22.78 14.19
C ARG A 35 -73.66 24.01 15.02
N ALA A 36 -72.83 24.34 16.01
CA ALA A 36 -72.98 25.54 16.81
C ALA A 36 -72.91 26.82 15.95
N GLU A 37 -71.94 26.92 15.03
CA GLU A 37 -71.79 28.06 14.12
C GLU A 37 -73.04 28.28 13.26
N ARG A 38 -73.61 27.21 12.69
CA ARG A 38 -74.84 27.31 11.89
C ARG A 38 -76.00 27.89 12.70
N ILE A 39 -76.14 27.49 13.97
CA ILE A 39 -77.18 28.03 14.85
C ILE A 39 -76.88 29.49 15.21
N TYR A 40 -75.65 29.83 15.60
CA TYR A 40 -75.27 31.22 15.89
C TYR A 40 -75.49 32.16 14.70
N ARG A 41 -75.15 31.71 13.48
CA ARG A 41 -75.41 32.47 12.25
C ARG A 41 -76.90 32.68 12.00
N ARG A 42 -77.74 31.67 12.23
CA ARG A 42 -79.19 31.77 12.10
C ARG A 42 -79.77 32.77 13.10
N LEU A 43 -79.26 32.77 14.33
CA LEU A 43 -79.70 33.66 15.41
C LEU A 43 -79.15 35.08 15.32
N LEU A 44 -78.20 35.37 14.41
CA LEU A 44 -77.48 36.65 14.37
C LEU A 44 -78.41 37.85 14.15
N THR A 45 -79.45 37.69 13.31
CA THR A 45 -80.44 38.75 13.05
C THR A 45 -81.25 39.08 14.30
N ASP A 46 -81.67 38.08 15.06
CA ASP A 46 -82.40 38.26 16.33
C ASP A 46 -81.47 38.78 17.44
N ALA A 47 -80.22 38.32 17.48
CA ALA A 47 -79.19 38.81 18.40
C ALA A 47 -78.94 40.30 18.19
N ARG A 48 -78.92 40.78 16.94
CA ARG A 48 -78.84 42.22 16.63
C ARG A 48 -80.01 43.00 17.21
N ARG A 49 -81.23 42.48 17.12
CA ARG A 49 -82.42 43.12 17.72
C ARG A 49 -82.30 43.24 19.24
N PHE A 50 -81.72 42.24 19.89
CA PHE A 50 -81.55 42.20 21.34
C PHE A 50 -80.23 42.83 21.84
N GLY A 51 -79.41 43.39 20.95
CA GLY A 51 -78.16 44.08 21.32
C GLY A 51 -76.94 43.18 21.54
N TYR A 52 -77.00 41.90 21.18
CA TYR A 52 -75.93 40.90 21.36
C TYR A 52 -75.20 40.53 20.06
N GLU A 53 -75.27 41.38 19.02
CA GLU A 53 -74.67 41.09 17.72
C GLU A 53 -73.16 40.79 17.81
N LYS A 54 -72.43 41.59 18.59
CA LYS A 54 -70.96 41.52 18.63
C LYS A 54 -70.49 40.26 19.35
N GLU A 55 -71.19 39.85 20.40
CA GLU A 55 -70.98 38.61 21.14
C GLU A 55 -71.21 37.39 20.26
N PHE A 56 -72.27 37.41 19.44
CA PHE A 56 -72.55 36.33 18.49
C PHE A 56 -71.50 36.27 17.38
N LEU A 57 -71.06 37.42 16.86
CA LEU A 57 -69.94 37.46 15.90
C LEU A 57 -68.65 36.94 16.54
N TYR A 58 -68.37 37.24 17.80
CA TYR A 58 -67.22 36.68 18.52
C TYR A 58 -67.33 35.15 18.65
N ARG A 59 -68.50 34.63 19.08
CA ARG A 59 -68.76 33.19 19.19
C ARG A 59 -68.65 32.46 17.84
N ILE A 60 -69.12 33.06 16.75
CA ILE A 60 -68.95 32.51 15.39
C ILE A 60 -67.47 32.42 15.04
N ALA A 61 -66.67 33.44 15.38
CA ALA A 61 -65.22 33.41 15.14
C ALA A 61 -64.53 32.33 16.00
N GLU A 62 -64.94 32.14 17.26
CA GLU A 62 -64.44 31.04 18.10
C GLU A 62 -64.83 29.67 17.55
N CYS A 63 -66.05 29.48 17.05
CA CYS A 63 -66.44 28.23 16.39
C CYS A 63 -65.53 27.93 15.20
N ARG A 64 -65.24 28.92 14.35
CA ARG A 64 -64.33 28.74 13.21
C ARG A 64 -62.90 28.46 13.64
N PHE A 65 -62.41 29.16 14.65
CA PHE A 65 -61.07 28.94 15.19
C PHE A 65 -60.92 27.51 15.71
N ASN A 66 -61.87 27.06 16.54
CA ASN A 66 -61.85 25.71 17.11
C ASN A 66 -62.19 24.63 16.07
N GLY A 67 -62.93 24.98 15.02
CA GLY A 67 -63.22 24.13 13.86
C GLY A 67 -62.09 24.05 12.83
N GLY A 68 -61.01 24.84 12.99
CA GLY A 68 -59.82 24.81 12.14
C GLY A 68 -59.84 25.77 10.95
N ASP A 69 -60.89 26.57 10.74
CA ASP A 69 -60.91 27.65 9.75
C ASP A 69 -60.25 28.92 10.32
N TYR A 70 -58.93 28.84 10.50
CA TYR A 70 -58.11 29.87 11.12
C TYR A 70 -58.16 31.20 10.36
N LYS A 71 -58.28 31.16 9.03
CA LYS A 71 -58.33 32.37 8.19
C LYS A 71 -59.63 33.13 8.43
N ALA A 72 -60.76 32.47 8.30
CA ALA A 72 -62.05 33.12 8.49
C ALA A 72 -62.31 33.52 9.96
N ALA A 73 -61.71 32.80 10.92
CA ALA A 73 -61.70 33.20 12.32
C ALA A 73 -60.90 34.48 12.54
N TYR A 74 -59.67 34.54 12.00
CA TYR A 74 -58.79 35.70 12.11
C TYR A 74 -59.42 36.96 11.52
N ASP A 75 -59.95 36.88 10.30
CA ASP A 75 -60.57 38.02 9.62
C ASP A 75 -61.72 38.59 10.46
N GLN A 76 -62.50 37.71 11.09
CA GLN A 76 -63.62 38.12 11.95
C GLN A 76 -63.17 38.66 13.31
N PHE A 77 -62.17 38.05 13.97
CA PHE A 77 -61.60 38.61 15.20
C PHE A 77 -60.97 39.98 14.96
N MET A 78 -60.26 40.17 13.85
CA MET A 78 -59.67 41.46 13.50
C MET A 78 -60.71 42.52 13.17
N ALA A 79 -61.82 42.15 12.52
CA ALA A 79 -62.93 43.06 12.29
C ALA A 79 -63.55 43.54 13.61
N LEU A 80 -63.76 42.63 14.58
CA LEU A 80 -64.23 42.98 15.92
C LEU A 80 -63.20 43.81 16.69
N TYR A 81 -61.91 43.52 16.52
CA TYR A 81 -60.84 44.25 17.20
C TYR A 81 -60.73 45.69 16.75
N LYS A 82 -60.99 45.98 15.47
CA LYS A 82 -60.94 47.35 14.93
C LYS A 82 -62.25 48.11 15.11
N ASP A 83 -63.28 47.48 15.68
CA ASP A 83 -64.59 48.09 15.85
C ASP A 83 -64.60 49.11 17.01
N GLY A 84 -64.73 50.39 16.67
CA GLY A 84 -64.76 51.48 17.64
C GLY A 84 -65.98 51.46 18.58
N TYR A 85 -67.05 50.74 18.23
CA TYR A 85 -68.18 50.52 19.14
C TYR A 85 -67.80 49.56 20.27
N ILE A 86 -67.10 48.46 19.95
CA ILE A 86 -66.65 47.48 20.95
C ILE A 86 -65.68 48.14 21.93
N GLU A 87 -64.74 48.94 21.42
CA GLU A 87 -63.77 49.66 22.25
C GLU A 87 -64.43 50.61 23.27
N LYS A 88 -65.47 51.35 22.85
CA LYS A 88 -66.11 52.37 23.70
C LYS A 88 -67.24 51.84 24.57
N LYS A 89 -67.98 50.82 24.12
CA LYS A 89 -69.24 50.38 24.75
C LYS A 89 -69.19 48.96 25.31
N LEU A 90 -68.28 48.10 24.84
CA LEU A 90 -68.16 46.70 25.27
C LEU A 90 -66.71 46.34 25.67
N PRO A 91 -66.13 47.00 26.69
CA PRO A 91 -64.73 46.81 27.06
C PRO A 91 -64.39 45.37 27.50
N TYR A 92 -65.36 44.62 28.04
CA TYR A 92 -65.17 43.20 28.34
C TYR A 92 -64.94 42.37 27.07
N LEU A 93 -65.76 42.59 26.04
CA LEU A 93 -65.66 41.90 24.76
C LEU A 93 -64.39 42.31 24.02
N LYS A 94 -63.99 43.58 24.13
CA LYS A 94 -62.70 44.06 23.60
C LYS A 94 -61.53 43.27 24.20
N GLY A 95 -61.56 42.99 25.51
CA GLY A 95 -60.59 42.14 26.19
C GLY A 95 -60.56 40.69 25.66
N GLU A 96 -61.73 40.06 25.49
CA GLU A 96 -61.82 38.70 24.92
C GLU A 96 -61.33 38.63 23.46
N VAL A 97 -61.68 39.61 22.62
CA VAL A 97 -61.21 39.71 21.24
C VAL A 97 -59.69 39.92 21.19
N ALA A 98 -59.15 40.79 22.05
CA ALA A 98 -57.71 41.01 22.17
C ALA A 98 -56.97 39.74 22.62
N TYR A 99 -57.56 38.96 23.53
CA TYR A 99 -57.02 37.67 23.94
C TYR A 99 -57.03 36.66 22.79
N ALA A 100 -58.14 36.51 22.06
CA ALA A 100 -58.23 35.62 20.90
C ALA A 100 -57.19 35.96 19.81
N ILE A 101 -56.98 37.26 19.53
CA ILE A 101 -55.93 37.70 18.61
C ILE A 101 -54.54 37.41 19.16
N SER A 102 -54.33 37.63 20.47
CA SER A 102 -53.05 37.31 21.11
C SER A 102 -52.72 35.82 21.01
N VAL A 103 -53.71 34.93 21.21
CA VAL A 103 -53.57 33.48 20.99
C VAL A 103 -53.22 33.20 19.52
N PHE A 104 -53.91 33.84 18.57
CA PHE A 104 -53.65 33.67 17.15
C PHE A 104 -52.22 34.09 16.79
N PHE A 105 -51.78 35.28 17.21
CA PHE A 105 -50.44 35.77 16.90
C PHE A 105 -49.36 34.94 17.58
N THR A 106 -49.60 34.52 18.83
CA THR A 106 -48.67 33.67 19.58
C THR A 106 -48.42 32.33 18.89
N ASN A 107 -49.43 31.75 18.21
CA ASN A 107 -49.30 30.44 17.56
C ASN A 107 -48.93 30.53 16.07
N PHE A 108 -49.38 31.56 15.34
CA PHE A 108 -49.36 31.59 13.87
C PHE A 108 -48.63 32.79 13.23
N ARG A 109 -48.21 33.81 13.99
CA ARG A 109 -47.58 35.04 13.46
C ARG A 109 -46.26 35.38 14.16
N ASP A 110 -45.71 36.55 13.80
CA ASP A 110 -44.49 37.12 14.36
C ASP A 110 -44.66 37.37 15.87
N PRO A 111 -43.76 36.84 16.73
CA PRO A 111 -43.71 37.11 18.16
C PRO A 111 -43.80 38.60 18.56
N LYS A 112 -43.33 39.52 17.71
CA LYS A 112 -43.38 40.97 17.97
C LYS A 112 -44.80 41.52 17.96
N GLU A 113 -45.61 41.11 16.97
CA GLU A 113 -47.02 41.50 16.88
C GLU A 113 -47.82 40.93 18.06
N ALA A 114 -47.53 39.67 18.43
CA ALA A 114 -48.12 39.03 19.60
C ALA A 114 -47.84 39.83 20.88
N LYS A 115 -46.58 40.23 21.10
CA LYS A 115 -46.18 41.04 22.27
C LYS A 115 -46.92 42.38 22.34
N GLN A 116 -47.11 43.06 21.21
CA GLN A 116 -47.84 44.34 21.17
C GLN A 116 -49.30 44.18 21.60
N VAL A 117 -50.02 43.22 21.02
CA VAL A 117 -51.42 42.98 21.39
C VAL A 117 -51.54 42.49 22.84
N ILE A 118 -50.59 41.70 23.32
CA ILE A 118 -50.54 41.29 24.73
C ILE A 118 -50.31 42.47 25.67
N GLN A 119 -49.48 43.44 25.31
CA GLN A 119 -49.31 44.68 26.10
C GLN A 119 -50.61 45.47 26.19
N GLU A 120 -51.38 45.52 25.09
CA GLU A 120 -52.72 46.13 25.10
C GLU A 120 -53.70 45.33 25.95
N LEU A 121 -53.66 44.00 25.86
CA LEU A 121 -54.47 43.09 26.67
C LEU A 121 -54.23 43.28 28.18
N GLN A 122 -52.99 43.58 28.59
CA GLN A 122 -52.64 43.85 29.99
C GLN A 122 -53.24 45.15 30.56
N LYS A 123 -53.79 46.03 29.72
CA LYS A 123 -54.52 47.22 30.18
C LYS A 123 -55.88 46.84 30.80
N TYR A 124 -56.40 45.65 30.50
CA TYR A 124 -57.66 45.17 31.06
C TYR A 124 -57.43 44.45 32.40
N PRO A 125 -58.12 44.83 33.50
CA PRO A 125 -57.87 44.29 34.84
C PRO A 125 -57.92 42.76 34.95
N TYR A 126 -58.83 42.10 34.21
CA TYR A 126 -58.98 40.64 34.21
C TYR A 126 -57.77 39.91 33.59
N TYR A 127 -57.06 40.58 32.68
CA TYR A 127 -55.94 39.99 31.94
C TYR A 127 -54.57 40.44 32.47
N LYS A 128 -54.51 41.57 33.18
CA LYS A 128 -53.28 42.09 33.78
C LYS A 128 -52.61 41.05 34.68
N ASN A 129 -51.41 40.61 34.31
CA ASN A 129 -50.63 39.57 35.03
C ASN A 129 -51.38 38.24 35.26
N SER A 130 -52.43 37.95 34.48
CA SER A 130 -53.19 36.71 34.56
C SER A 130 -52.36 35.51 34.10
N ASN A 131 -52.74 34.29 34.54
CA ASN A 131 -52.15 33.05 34.04
C ASN A 131 -52.26 32.94 32.50
N ARG A 132 -53.37 33.40 31.92
CA ARG A 132 -53.57 33.45 30.46
C ARG A 132 -52.51 34.32 29.76
N THR A 133 -52.24 35.51 30.29
CA THR A 133 -51.25 36.42 29.71
C THR A 133 -49.81 35.95 29.94
N LYS A 134 -49.50 35.43 31.14
CA LYS A 134 -48.20 34.83 31.44
C LYS A 134 -47.92 33.63 30.53
N MET A 135 -48.92 32.79 30.28
CA MET A 135 -48.82 31.67 29.36
C MET A 135 -48.46 32.14 27.95
N LEU A 136 -49.19 33.11 27.40
CA LEU A 136 -48.91 33.61 26.04
C LEU A 136 -47.48 34.17 25.92
N LEU A 137 -47.01 34.92 26.92
CA LEU A 137 -45.63 35.40 26.96
C LEU A 137 -44.61 34.26 27.07
N GLY A 138 -44.89 33.23 27.89
CA GLY A 138 -44.03 32.05 27.99
C GLY A 138 -43.96 31.24 26.70
N ILE A 139 -45.07 31.08 25.96
CA ILE A 139 -45.07 30.43 24.64
C ILE A 139 -44.26 31.26 23.63
N ILE A 140 -44.33 32.58 23.70
CA ILE A 140 -43.49 33.47 22.88
C ILE A 140 -42.00 33.28 23.21
N ASP A 141 -41.64 33.26 24.50
CA ASP A 141 -40.25 33.00 24.91
C ASP A 141 -39.76 31.64 24.39
N TYR A 142 -40.59 30.59 24.50
CA TYR A 142 -40.32 29.27 23.93
C TYR A 142 -40.06 29.33 22.42
N ARG A 143 -40.93 30.01 21.65
CA ARG A 143 -40.79 30.14 20.20
C ARG A 143 -39.55 30.94 19.78
N GLU A 144 -39.08 31.85 20.62
CA GLU A 144 -37.86 32.64 20.39
C GLU A 144 -36.60 31.93 20.94
N GLY A 145 -36.70 30.68 21.40
CA GLY A 145 -35.57 29.89 21.93
C GLY A 145 -35.12 30.28 23.34
N ARG A 146 -35.86 31.15 24.03
CA ARG A 146 -35.59 31.62 25.40
C ARG A 146 -36.25 30.69 26.42
N TYR A 147 -35.73 29.47 26.51
CA TYR A 147 -36.37 28.39 27.26
C TYR A 147 -36.36 28.60 28.78
N ASP A 148 -35.32 29.23 29.34
CA ASP A 148 -35.27 29.52 30.78
C ASP A 148 -36.33 30.56 31.16
N GLU A 149 -36.51 31.62 30.36
CA GLU A 149 -37.53 32.63 30.54
C GLU A 149 -38.95 32.08 30.34
N ALA A 150 -39.11 31.11 29.43
CA ALA A 150 -40.35 30.38 29.23
C ALA A 150 -40.70 29.55 30.47
N ILE A 151 -39.73 28.82 31.03
CA ILE A 151 -39.91 28.02 32.25
C ILE A 151 -40.39 28.90 33.41
N GLU A 152 -39.72 30.02 33.67
CA GLU A 152 -40.06 30.89 34.79
C GLU A 152 -41.50 31.43 34.69
N LYS A 153 -42.01 31.65 33.47
CA LYS A 153 -43.38 32.13 33.26
C LYS A 153 -44.43 31.03 33.31
N LEU A 154 -44.07 29.78 33.02
CA LEU A 154 -45.01 28.68 32.82
C LEU A 154 -45.09 27.71 34.01
N LYS A 155 -44.01 27.55 34.79
CA LYS A 155 -43.88 26.50 35.83
C LYS A 155 -45.04 26.47 36.84
N ASP A 156 -45.53 27.64 37.24
CA ASP A 156 -46.56 27.79 38.29
C ASP A 156 -47.99 27.76 37.73
N ILE A 157 -48.18 27.67 36.40
CA ILE A 157 -49.50 27.70 35.76
C ILE A 157 -50.00 26.27 35.56
N THR A 158 -50.65 25.70 36.57
CA THR A 158 -51.13 24.30 36.54
C THR A 158 -52.58 24.14 36.08
N ASP A 159 -53.35 25.23 36.07
CA ASP A 159 -54.75 25.27 35.67
C ASP A 159 -54.94 25.28 34.15
N ILE A 160 -53.93 25.76 33.40
CA ILE A 160 -53.94 25.83 31.93
C ILE A 160 -53.04 24.74 31.34
N PRO A 161 -53.61 23.73 30.64
CA PRO A 161 -52.82 22.61 30.11
C PRO A 161 -51.78 23.01 29.07
N GLU A 162 -52.08 24.00 28.22
CA GLU A 162 -51.13 24.51 27.23
C GLU A 162 -49.88 25.08 27.90
N ALA A 163 -50.01 25.72 29.07
CA ALA A 163 -48.87 26.24 29.81
C ALA A 163 -47.94 25.12 30.31
N GLN A 164 -48.52 24.08 30.92
CA GLN A 164 -47.76 22.90 31.38
C GLN A 164 -47.12 22.13 30.22
N PHE A 165 -47.78 22.09 29.06
CA PHE A 165 -47.24 21.47 27.87
C PHE A 165 -45.96 22.18 27.37
N TYR A 166 -46.01 23.50 27.19
CA TYR A 166 -44.84 24.27 26.77
C TYR A 166 -43.76 24.37 27.85
N TYR A 167 -44.13 24.32 29.14
CA TYR A 167 -43.19 24.16 30.25
C TYR A 167 -42.38 22.87 30.11
N ALA A 168 -43.05 21.73 29.90
CA ALA A 168 -42.41 20.44 29.72
C ALA A 168 -41.51 20.39 28.47
N ARG A 169 -41.93 21.00 27.34
CA ARG A 169 -41.06 21.09 26.14
C ARG A 169 -39.82 21.93 26.38
N SER A 170 -39.97 23.07 27.08
CA SER A 170 -38.84 23.93 27.43
C SER A 170 -37.83 23.20 28.31
N LEU A 171 -38.31 22.40 29.29
CA LEU A 171 -37.46 21.53 30.10
C LEU A 171 -36.73 20.47 29.26
N ALA A 172 -37.41 19.85 28.30
CA ALA A 172 -36.80 18.85 27.43
C ALA A 172 -35.67 19.44 26.57
N LEU A 173 -35.89 20.62 25.98
CA LEU A 173 -34.89 21.31 25.14
C LEU A 173 -33.68 21.80 25.96
N LEU A 174 -33.86 22.10 27.24
CA LEU A 174 -32.78 22.40 28.19
C LEU A 174 -32.12 21.16 28.80
N GLN A 175 -32.31 19.97 28.21
CA GLN A 175 -31.71 18.71 28.68
C GLN A 175 -32.13 18.35 30.13
N LYS A 176 -33.36 18.70 30.54
CA LYS A 176 -34.00 18.31 31.83
C LYS A 176 -35.19 17.35 31.61
N PRO A 177 -34.99 16.19 30.97
CA PRO A 177 -36.06 15.33 30.47
C PRO A 177 -36.83 14.60 31.57
N LEU A 178 -36.21 14.25 32.70
CA LEU A 178 -36.91 13.55 33.78
C LEU A 178 -38.03 14.44 34.36
N GLN A 179 -37.77 15.74 34.48
CA GLN A 179 -38.77 16.72 34.89
C GLN A 179 -39.84 16.87 33.81
N ALA A 180 -39.44 16.99 32.54
CA ALA A 180 -40.38 17.07 31.41
C ALA A 180 -41.31 15.84 31.32
N ILE A 181 -40.76 14.63 31.42
CA ILE A 181 -41.48 13.35 31.39
C ILE A 181 -42.43 13.26 32.60
N GLY A 182 -42.01 13.71 33.77
CA GLY A 182 -42.88 13.81 34.95
C GLY A 182 -44.13 14.65 34.68
N VAL A 183 -43.95 15.83 34.08
CA VAL A 183 -45.06 16.71 33.69
C VAL A 183 -45.94 16.05 32.62
N TYR A 184 -45.35 15.44 31.59
CA TYR A 184 -46.14 14.76 30.54
C TYR A 184 -46.96 13.58 31.07
N LYS A 185 -46.44 12.80 32.02
CA LYS A 185 -47.20 11.71 32.65
C LYS A 185 -48.44 12.23 33.38
N ILE A 186 -48.32 13.35 34.11
CA ILE A 186 -49.44 14.02 34.78
C ILE A 186 -50.47 14.50 33.73
N LEU A 187 -50.00 15.11 32.64
CA LEU A 187 -50.87 15.56 31.56
C LEU A 187 -51.59 14.39 30.85
N LEU A 188 -50.91 13.28 30.61
CA LEU A 188 -51.50 12.08 29.99
C LEU A 188 -52.61 11.49 30.86
N GLU A 189 -52.41 11.41 32.18
CA GLU A 189 -53.44 10.90 33.09
C GLU A 189 -54.67 11.82 33.10
N LYS A 190 -54.46 13.14 33.12
CA LYS A 190 -55.53 14.14 33.13
C LYS A 190 -56.32 14.21 31.81
N TYR A 191 -55.66 13.98 30.67
CA TYR A 191 -56.25 14.15 29.33
C TYR A 191 -56.40 12.83 28.55
N LYS A 192 -56.43 11.70 29.27
CA LYS A 192 -56.65 10.38 28.69
C LYS A 192 -57.98 10.30 27.92
N ASN A 193 -57.97 9.65 26.77
CA ASN A 193 -59.11 9.50 25.85
C ASN A 193 -59.66 10.83 25.30
N THR A 194 -58.84 11.89 25.31
CA THR A 194 -59.20 13.18 24.69
C THR A 194 -58.39 13.41 23.41
N PRO A 195 -58.83 14.32 22.51
CA PRO A 195 -58.05 14.69 21.33
C PRO A 195 -56.64 15.25 21.62
N ARG A 196 -56.34 15.62 22.87
CA ARG A 196 -55.00 16.10 23.30
C ARG A 196 -54.03 14.97 23.61
N GLU A 197 -54.52 13.76 23.87
CA GLU A 197 -53.70 12.62 24.30
C GLU A 197 -52.59 12.24 23.28
N PRO A 198 -52.86 12.20 21.96
CA PRO A 198 -51.81 11.93 20.97
C PRO A 198 -50.74 13.03 20.96
N PHE A 199 -51.12 14.29 21.12
CA PHE A 199 -50.16 15.40 21.13
C PHE A 199 -49.19 15.32 22.32
N ILE A 200 -49.71 15.01 23.52
CA ILE A 200 -48.88 14.84 24.71
C ILE A 200 -48.00 13.60 24.58
N SER A 201 -48.54 12.50 24.03
CA SER A 201 -47.77 11.27 23.79
C SER A 201 -46.62 11.49 22.81
N TYR A 202 -46.85 12.24 21.74
CA TYR A 202 -45.82 12.66 20.79
C TYR A 202 -44.72 13.48 21.49
N ALA A 203 -45.09 14.49 22.27
CA ALA A 203 -44.12 15.34 22.97
C ALA A 203 -43.26 14.55 23.98
N MET A 204 -43.83 13.49 24.57
CA MET A 204 -43.09 12.58 25.44
C MET A 204 -42.07 11.74 24.66
N VAL A 205 -42.41 11.25 23.45
CA VAL A 205 -41.46 10.58 22.54
C VAL A 205 -40.32 11.53 22.18
N GLU A 206 -40.64 12.73 21.72
CA GLU A 206 -39.68 13.77 21.33
C GLU A 206 -38.72 14.13 22.49
N ALA A 207 -39.24 14.30 23.71
CA ALA A 207 -38.43 14.60 24.88
C ALA A 207 -37.43 13.49 25.25
N ASN A 208 -37.84 12.22 25.14
CA ASN A 208 -36.92 11.09 25.36
C ASN A 208 -35.84 11.03 24.27
N PHE A 209 -36.23 11.34 23.03
CA PHE A 209 -35.30 11.35 21.91
C PHE A 209 -34.22 12.43 22.06
N ILE A 210 -34.63 13.65 22.45
CA ILE A 210 -33.72 14.79 22.67
C ILE A 210 -32.71 14.48 23.80
N TYR A 211 -33.14 13.74 24.83
CA TYR A 211 -32.26 13.29 25.91
C TYR A 211 -31.23 12.25 25.46
N GLY A 212 -31.53 11.49 24.41
CA GLY A 212 -30.72 10.35 23.98
C GLY A 212 -31.11 9.03 24.65
N ASP A 213 -32.27 8.95 25.33
CA ASP A 213 -32.84 7.65 25.73
C ASP A 213 -33.52 6.99 24.53
N TYR A 214 -32.69 6.42 23.65
CA TYR A 214 -33.16 5.78 22.42
C TYR A 214 -34.01 4.54 22.70
N LYS A 215 -33.72 3.80 23.78
CA LYS A 215 -34.51 2.62 24.15
C LYS A 215 -35.91 3.04 24.60
N GLY A 216 -36.01 3.98 25.53
CA GLY A 216 -37.29 4.53 25.96
C GLY A 216 -38.06 5.19 24.82
N THR A 217 -37.37 5.91 23.94
CA THR A 217 -37.97 6.49 22.72
C THR A 217 -38.60 5.42 21.83
N ALA A 218 -37.89 4.32 21.55
CA ALA A 218 -38.39 3.25 20.70
C ALA A 218 -39.62 2.55 21.29
N GLU A 219 -39.64 2.30 22.60
CA GLU A 219 -40.79 1.74 23.31
C GLU A 219 -42.02 2.66 23.22
N LEU A 220 -41.83 3.96 23.51
CA LEU A 220 -42.90 4.95 23.45
C LEU A 220 -43.40 5.17 22.02
N ALA A 221 -42.50 5.20 21.04
CA ALA A 221 -42.86 5.35 19.63
C ALA A 221 -43.66 4.16 19.11
N LYS A 222 -43.29 2.94 19.51
CA LYS A 222 -44.06 1.73 19.20
C LYS A 222 -45.49 1.82 19.77
N THR A 223 -45.62 2.12 21.06
CA THR A 223 -46.93 2.29 21.71
C THR A 223 -47.76 3.39 21.05
N PHE A 224 -47.11 4.49 20.66
CA PHE A 224 -47.78 5.59 19.95
C PHE A 224 -48.36 5.13 18.62
N ILE A 225 -47.58 4.46 17.78
CA ILE A 225 -48.02 4.03 16.44
C ILE A 225 -49.13 2.99 16.54
N GLU A 226 -49.03 2.04 17.48
CA GLU A 226 -50.07 1.03 17.73
C GLU A 226 -51.40 1.63 18.23
N LYS A 227 -51.33 2.70 19.01
CA LYS A 227 -52.52 3.31 19.63
C LYS A 227 -53.15 4.41 18.78
N TYR A 228 -52.34 5.16 18.03
CA TYR A 228 -52.76 6.38 17.31
C TYR A 228 -52.51 6.27 15.80
N HIS A 229 -52.95 5.16 15.19
CA HIS A 229 -52.87 4.93 13.75
C HIS A 229 -53.45 6.11 12.95
N GLY A 230 -52.67 6.64 12.00
CA GLY A 230 -53.09 7.77 11.16
C GLY A 230 -53.06 9.14 11.84
N SER A 231 -52.49 9.23 13.04
CA SER A 231 -52.24 10.52 13.70
C SER A 231 -51.34 11.41 12.84
N LEU A 232 -51.58 12.73 12.89
CA LEU A 232 -50.74 13.71 12.19
C LEU A 232 -49.27 13.67 12.66
N PHE A 233 -48.98 13.16 13.86
CA PHE A 233 -47.60 13.02 14.37
C PHE A 233 -46.91 11.71 13.95
N SER A 234 -47.60 10.82 13.24
CA SER A 234 -47.08 9.47 12.94
C SER A 234 -45.75 9.49 12.20
N ASP A 235 -45.58 10.42 11.24
CA ASP A 235 -44.34 10.51 10.45
C ASP A 235 -43.14 10.94 11.32
N TRP A 236 -43.32 11.92 12.24
CA TRP A 236 -42.29 12.32 13.20
C TRP A 236 -41.95 11.20 14.19
N VAL A 237 -42.96 10.50 14.72
CA VAL A 237 -42.75 9.40 15.66
C VAL A 237 -41.99 8.25 14.99
N GLN A 238 -42.34 7.89 13.76
CA GLN A 238 -41.62 6.86 13.00
C GLN A 238 -40.18 7.26 12.69
N TYR A 239 -39.93 8.55 12.40
CA TYR A 239 -38.59 9.07 12.23
C TYR A 239 -37.73 8.90 13.50
N TYR A 240 -38.24 9.33 14.67
CA TYR A 240 -37.54 9.16 15.94
C TYR A 240 -37.35 7.69 16.31
N TRP A 241 -38.33 6.84 16.01
CA TRP A 241 -38.23 5.40 16.21
C TRP A 241 -37.09 4.81 15.37
N GLY A 242 -37.05 5.13 14.07
CA GLY A 242 -36.02 4.65 13.15
C GLY A 242 -34.61 5.04 13.59
N ILE A 243 -34.38 6.29 14.00
CA ILE A 243 -33.07 6.73 14.50
C ILE A 243 -32.71 6.05 15.82
N SER A 244 -33.69 5.86 16.70
CA SER A 244 -33.47 5.18 17.98
C SER A 244 -33.01 3.73 17.77
N LEU A 245 -33.65 3.00 16.85
CA LEU A 245 -33.24 1.66 16.45
C LEU A 245 -31.83 1.64 15.84
N TYR A 246 -31.47 2.62 15.00
CA TYR A 246 -30.12 2.77 14.48
C TYR A 246 -29.09 2.92 15.59
N ARG A 247 -29.37 3.75 16.60
CA ARG A 247 -28.49 3.97 17.76
C ARG A 247 -28.35 2.72 18.63
N MET A 248 -29.39 1.89 18.67
CA MET A 248 -29.39 0.57 19.32
C MET A 248 -28.73 -0.53 18.47
N LYS A 249 -28.24 -0.22 17.25
CA LYS A 249 -27.68 -1.15 16.27
C LYS A 249 -28.67 -2.19 15.73
N GLU A 250 -29.96 -1.92 15.84
CA GLU A 250 -31.03 -2.72 15.22
C GLU A 250 -31.26 -2.25 13.77
N PHE A 251 -30.27 -2.51 12.91
CA PHE A 251 -30.18 -1.90 11.58
C PHE A 251 -31.36 -2.24 10.67
N GLU A 252 -31.79 -3.51 10.63
CA GLU A 252 -32.89 -3.96 9.78
C GLU A 252 -34.20 -3.21 10.10
N SER A 253 -34.61 -3.22 11.38
CA SER A 253 -35.81 -2.52 11.84
C SER A 253 -35.68 -1.01 11.67
N SER A 254 -34.49 -0.44 11.87
CA SER A 254 -34.24 0.98 11.62
C SER A 254 -34.48 1.35 10.15
N ILE A 255 -33.91 0.58 9.22
CA ILE A 255 -34.05 0.80 7.77
C ILE A 255 -35.52 0.71 7.37
N GLU A 256 -36.27 -0.26 7.90
CA GLU A 256 -37.71 -0.42 7.62
C GLU A 256 -38.48 0.87 7.94
N LYS A 257 -38.27 1.46 9.13
CA LYS A 257 -38.97 2.69 9.55
C LYS A 257 -38.49 3.91 8.76
N LEU A 258 -37.19 4.07 8.59
CA LEU A 258 -36.61 5.23 7.91
C LEU A 258 -36.90 5.25 6.40
N THR A 259 -37.03 4.09 5.76
CA THR A 259 -37.37 3.98 4.33
C THR A 259 -38.77 4.47 4.01
N LEU A 260 -39.72 4.26 4.92
CA LEU A 260 -41.08 4.78 4.75
C LEU A 260 -41.08 6.31 4.78
N ILE A 261 -40.28 6.91 5.66
CA ILE A 261 -40.16 8.36 5.82
C ILE A 261 -39.36 8.99 4.69
N SER A 262 -38.27 8.37 4.22
CA SER A 262 -37.41 8.94 3.17
C SER A 262 -38.13 9.13 1.82
N LYS A 263 -39.17 8.31 1.56
CA LYS A 263 -40.00 8.39 0.35
C LYS A 263 -41.01 9.54 0.36
N LYS A 264 -41.27 10.18 1.50
CA LYS A 264 -42.23 11.29 1.60
C LYS A 264 -41.73 12.50 0.80
N GLN A 265 -42.65 13.17 0.09
CA GLN A 265 -42.33 14.38 -0.68
C GLN A 265 -42.31 15.65 0.19
N ASN A 266 -43.30 15.79 1.09
CA ASN A 266 -43.54 17.02 1.85
C ASN A 266 -43.25 16.86 3.36
N PHE A 267 -42.23 16.07 3.72
CA PHE A 267 -41.82 15.90 5.11
C PHE A 267 -40.43 16.47 5.33
N GLU A 268 -40.28 17.36 6.33
CA GLU A 268 -39.07 18.15 6.56
C GLU A 268 -37.82 17.30 6.84
N PHE A 269 -37.98 16.11 7.44
CA PHE A 269 -36.88 15.20 7.74
C PHE A 269 -36.75 14.03 6.75
N ALA A 270 -37.38 14.09 5.58
CA ALA A 270 -37.29 13.02 4.59
C ALA A 270 -35.84 12.80 4.09
N ASN A 271 -35.07 13.88 3.93
CA ASN A 271 -33.66 13.83 3.56
C ASN A 271 -32.78 13.21 4.67
N LEU A 272 -32.98 13.62 5.93
CA LEU A 272 -32.29 13.06 7.10
C LEU A 272 -32.67 11.59 7.31
N ALA A 273 -33.93 11.21 7.08
CA ALA A 273 -34.35 9.81 7.14
C ALA A 273 -33.59 8.96 6.11
N ALA A 274 -33.44 9.46 4.88
CA ALA A 274 -32.61 8.81 3.86
C ALA A 274 -31.14 8.72 4.31
N TYR A 275 -30.58 9.81 4.83
CA TYR A 275 -29.20 9.83 5.34
C TYR A 275 -28.96 8.78 6.45
N PHE A 276 -29.85 8.70 7.45
CA PHE A 276 -29.73 7.72 8.53
C PHE A 276 -29.99 6.28 8.07
N ALA A 277 -30.90 6.05 7.11
CA ALA A 277 -31.07 4.74 6.50
C ALA A 277 -29.78 4.28 5.78
N GLY A 278 -29.15 5.18 5.03
CA GLY A 278 -27.85 4.92 4.41
C GLY A 278 -26.74 4.63 5.43
N ASN A 279 -26.72 5.33 6.57
CA ASN A 279 -25.77 5.04 7.66
C ASN A 279 -26.04 3.68 8.31
N ALA A 280 -27.30 3.29 8.49
CA ALA A 280 -27.67 1.98 9.01
C ALA A 280 -27.19 0.85 8.08
N GLU A 281 -27.44 0.96 6.77
CA GLU A 281 -26.92 0.01 5.77
C GLU A 281 -25.39 -0.05 5.78
N ARG A 282 -24.72 1.10 5.85
CA ARG A 282 -23.25 1.16 5.90
C ARG A 282 -22.67 0.48 7.14
N GLU A 283 -23.20 0.77 8.33
CA GLU A 283 -22.74 0.13 9.56
C GLU A 283 -23.04 -1.37 9.60
N TRP A 284 -24.16 -1.79 9.02
CA TRP A 284 -24.46 -3.21 8.83
C TRP A 284 -23.45 -3.88 7.88
N GLY A 285 -23.07 -3.19 6.79
CA GLY A 285 -21.99 -3.63 5.91
C GLY A 285 -20.64 -3.74 6.63
N ASN A 286 -20.32 -2.80 7.54
CA ASN A 286 -19.11 -2.87 8.36
C ASN A 286 -19.11 -4.12 9.26
N GLN A 287 -20.26 -4.49 9.83
CA GLN A 287 -20.41 -5.70 10.64
C GLN A 287 -20.15 -6.96 9.80
N TYR A 288 -20.75 -7.07 8.61
CA TYR A 288 -20.47 -8.21 7.72
C TYR A 288 -19.01 -8.30 7.31
N LYS A 289 -18.36 -7.15 7.07
CA LYS A 289 -16.92 -7.10 6.78
C LYS A 289 -16.09 -7.65 7.94
N GLN A 290 -16.46 -7.33 9.19
CA GLN A 290 -15.79 -7.87 10.38
C GLN A 290 -16.02 -9.38 10.54
N GLU A 291 -17.17 -9.89 10.11
CA GLU A 291 -17.49 -11.32 10.08
C GLU A 291 -16.85 -12.07 8.89
N GLY A 292 -16.08 -11.39 8.03
CA GLY A 292 -15.45 -11.99 6.84
C GLY A 292 -16.40 -12.20 5.66
N LYS A 293 -17.61 -11.65 5.70
CA LYS A 293 -18.64 -11.76 4.65
C LYS A 293 -18.57 -10.58 3.68
N ALA A 294 -17.55 -10.59 2.81
CA ALA A 294 -17.25 -9.47 1.93
C ALA A 294 -18.37 -9.15 0.92
N ASP A 295 -19.03 -10.16 0.37
CA ASP A 295 -20.11 -9.96 -0.61
C ASP A 295 -21.37 -9.36 0.02
N ASP A 296 -21.75 -9.83 1.21
CA ASP A 296 -22.85 -9.27 1.99
C ASP A 296 -22.56 -7.82 2.38
N ALA A 297 -21.32 -7.53 2.82
CA ALA A 297 -20.89 -6.17 3.11
C ALA A 297 -21.03 -5.26 1.88
N LYS A 298 -20.57 -5.73 0.72
CA LYS A 298 -20.66 -4.99 -0.55
C LYS A 298 -22.11 -4.76 -0.99
N ALA A 299 -23.01 -5.71 -0.77
CA ALA A 299 -24.44 -5.55 -1.04
C ALA A 299 -25.04 -4.43 -0.16
N LYS A 300 -24.71 -4.39 1.12
CA LYS A 300 -25.15 -3.35 2.04
C LYS A 300 -24.62 -1.96 1.68
N TYR A 301 -23.36 -1.84 1.27
CA TYR A 301 -22.82 -0.57 0.79
C TYR A 301 -23.53 -0.08 -0.49
N LYS A 302 -23.96 -0.98 -1.39
CA LYS A 302 -24.75 -0.61 -2.58
C LYS A 302 -26.12 -0.05 -2.21
N GLU A 303 -26.79 -0.60 -1.21
CA GLU A 303 -28.05 -0.03 -0.73
C GLU A 303 -27.82 1.33 -0.05
N ALA A 304 -26.73 1.47 0.73
CA ALA A 304 -26.36 2.74 1.32
C ALA A 304 -26.17 3.86 0.27
N VAL A 305 -25.56 3.55 -0.88
CA VAL A 305 -25.41 4.49 -2.01
C VAL A 305 -26.77 5.06 -2.45
N LYS A 306 -27.79 4.21 -2.63
CA LYS A 306 -29.14 4.65 -3.06
C LYS A 306 -29.76 5.63 -2.05
N TYR A 307 -29.60 5.34 -0.76
CA TYR A 307 -30.12 6.21 0.30
C TYR A 307 -29.39 7.56 0.36
N TYR A 308 -28.06 7.59 0.19
CA TYR A 308 -27.34 8.87 0.16
C TYR A 308 -27.63 9.69 -1.10
N GLU A 309 -27.83 9.05 -2.26
CA GLU A 309 -28.31 9.74 -3.47
C GLU A 309 -29.72 10.33 -3.26
N THR A 310 -30.59 9.61 -2.54
CA THR A 310 -31.91 10.11 -2.14
C THR A 310 -31.80 11.29 -1.16
N ALA A 311 -30.90 11.21 -0.18
CA ALA A 311 -30.65 12.29 0.77
C ALA A 311 -30.15 13.56 0.06
N LEU A 312 -29.21 13.42 -0.88
CA LEU A 312 -28.67 14.52 -1.68
C LEU A 312 -29.71 15.18 -2.58
N SER A 313 -30.53 14.40 -3.28
CA SER A 313 -31.56 14.96 -4.18
C SER A 313 -32.67 15.72 -3.45
N LYS A 314 -32.83 15.46 -2.14
CA LYS A 314 -33.80 16.12 -1.25
C LYS A 314 -33.14 17.12 -0.29
N ALA A 315 -31.83 17.37 -0.40
CA ALA A 315 -31.14 18.28 0.51
C ALA A 315 -31.67 19.71 0.33
N ASN A 316 -32.17 20.30 1.42
CA ASN A 316 -32.72 21.65 1.47
C ASN A 316 -31.81 22.65 2.19
N ASP A 317 -30.71 22.16 2.78
CA ASP A 317 -29.62 22.95 3.34
C ASP A 317 -28.26 22.38 2.93
N GLN A 318 -27.22 23.22 3.07
CA GLN A 318 -25.87 22.89 2.64
C GLN A 318 -25.19 21.85 3.54
N ASP A 319 -25.55 21.78 4.82
CA ASP A 319 -24.91 20.87 5.78
C ASP A 319 -25.30 19.43 5.47
N ILE A 320 -26.60 19.17 5.27
CA ILE A 320 -27.13 17.87 4.84
C ILE A 320 -26.54 17.47 3.49
N TYR A 321 -26.43 18.42 2.55
CA TYR A 321 -25.78 18.17 1.26
C TYR A 321 -24.34 17.70 1.45
N ASN A 322 -23.53 18.45 2.20
CA ASN A 322 -22.12 18.16 2.42
C ASN A 322 -21.91 16.79 3.10
N VAL A 323 -22.62 16.52 4.20
CA VAL A 323 -22.45 15.24 4.93
C VAL A 323 -22.94 14.05 4.10
N SER A 324 -24.01 14.20 3.32
CA SER A 324 -24.52 13.14 2.45
C SER A 324 -23.57 12.90 1.28
N PHE A 325 -22.94 13.95 0.74
CA PHE A 325 -21.95 13.86 -0.32
C PHE A 325 -20.71 13.07 0.12
N ILE A 326 -20.17 13.39 1.29
CA ILE A 326 -19.03 12.68 1.89
C ILE A 326 -19.38 11.21 2.12
N ARG A 327 -20.57 10.92 2.68
CA ARG A 327 -21.01 9.53 2.92
C ARG A 327 -21.24 8.76 1.62
N LEU A 328 -21.78 9.40 0.59
CA LEU A 328 -21.93 8.80 -0.73
C LEU A 328 -20.57 8.46 -1.35
N MET A 329 -19.59 9.37 -1.27
CA MET A 329 -18.21 9.10 -1.72
C MET A 329 -17.60 7.88 -1.02
N GLN A 330 -17.75 7.80 0.31
CA GLN A 330 -17.27 6.68 1.12
C GLN A 330 -17.98 5.38 0.76
N ALA A 331 -19.30 5.41 0.56
CA ALA A 331 -20.07 4.22 0.19
C ALA A 331 -19.65 3.69 -1.20
N ASN A 332 -19.47 4.57 -2.20
CA ASN A 332 -18.96 4.17 -3.52
C ASN A 332 -17.56 3.55 -3.44
N PHE A 333 -16.69 4.09 -2.58
CA PHE A 333 -15.39 3.49 -2.29
C PHE A 333 -15.53 2.06 -1.76
N PHE A 334 -16.37 1.83 -0.76
CA PHE A 334 -16.57 0.50 -0.18
C PHE A 334 -17.27 -0.50 -1.11
N VAL A 335 -18.08 -0.02 -2.06
CA VAL A 335 -18.62 -0.85 -3.16
C VAL A 335 -17.52 -1.27 -4.15
N GLY A 336 -16.41 -0.53 -4.21
CA GLY A 336 -15.32 -0.73 -5.16
C GLY A 336 -15.43 0.13 -6.42
N ASP A 337 -16.37 1.07 -6.48
CA ASP A 337 -16.42 2.11 -7.52
C ASP A 337 -15.42 3.22 -7.19
N THR A 338 -14.15 2.85 -7.31
CA THR A 338 -13.02 3.71 -6.96
C THR A 338 -12.96 4.94 -7.84
N LEU A 339 -13.33 4.85 -9.12
CA LEU A 339 -13.36 5.99 -10.04
C LEU A 339 -14.40 7.04 -9.62
N LYS A 340 -15.63 6.62 -9.30
CA LYS A 340 -16.68 7.56 -8.83
C LYS A 340 -16.26 8.20 -7.50
N SER A 341 -15.74 7.42 -6.57
CA SER A 341 -15.22 7.95 -5.31
C SER A 341 -14.06 8.93 -5.51
N TYR A 342 -13.16 8.64 -6.45
CA TYR A 342 -12.04 9.50 -6.84
C TYR A 342 -12.55 10.85 -7.35
N THR A 343 -13.47 10.86 -8.33
CA THR A 343 -14.07 12.07 -8.89
C THR A 343 -14.79 12.89 -7.83
N MET A 344 -15.54 12.23 -6.93
CA MET A 344 -16.21 12.91 -5.82
C MET A 344 -15.21 13.55 -4.84
N ALA A 345 -14.07 12.91 -4.57
CA ALA A 345 -13.01 13.51 -3.75
C ALA A 345 -12.42 14.77 -4.40
N ASP A 346 -12.29 14.84 -5.73
CA ASP A 346 -11.88 16.07 -6.42
C ASP A 346 -12.95 17.16 -6.35
N GLN A 347 -14.23 16.79 -6.41
CA GLN A 347 -15.34 17.73 -6.22
C GLN A 347 -15.34 18.32 -4.80
N LEU A 348 -15.01 17.50 -3.78
CA LEU A 348 -14.89 17.98 -2.39
C LEU A 348 -13.81 19.05 -2.21
N LYS A 349 -12.73 19.04 -3.00
CA LYS A 349 -11.68 20.08 -2.95
C LYS A 349 -12.19 21.46 -3.37
N GLN A 350 -13.24 21.50 -4.18
CA GLN A 350 -13.85 22.74 -4.66
C GLN A 350 -14.96 23.25 -3.73
N MET A 351 -15.41 22.42 -2.79
CA MET A 351 -16.43 22.78 -1.81
C MET A 351 -15.85 23.62 -0.68
N LYS A 352 -16.65 24.55 -0.14
CA LYS A 352 -16.26 25.39 1.00
C LYS A 352 -16.70 24.74 2.30
N PHE A 353 -15.75 24.57 3.20
CA PHE A 353 -15.97 24.06 4.55
C PHE A 353 -15.51 25.09 5.60
N PRO A 354 -16.07 25.07 6.82
CA PRO A 354 -15.52 25.78 7.97
C PRO A 354 -14.02 25.45 8.17
N PRO A 355 -13.21 26.34 8.77
CA PRO A 355 -11.78 26.12 9.00
C PRO A 355 -11.43 24.80 9.70
N GLU A 356 -12.29 24.34 10.60
CA GLU A 356 -12.15 23.09 11.35
C GLU A 356 -12.36 21.84 10.48
N GLU A 357 -13.09 21.98 9.37
CA GLU A 357 -13.44 20.94 8.40
C GLU A 357 -12.69 21.10 7.06
N ALA A 358 -11.89 22.14 6.89
CA ALA A 358 -11.14 22.37 5.67
C ALA A 358 -10.16 21.23 5.38
N GLY A 359 -9.90 20.95 4.10
CA GLY A 359 -9.00 19.87 3.68
C GLY A 359 -9.62 18.49 3.53
N ILE A 360 -10.94 18.35 3.69
CA ILE A 360 -11.65 17.07 3.52
C ILE A 360 -11.41 16.45 2.14
N GLY A 361 -11.40 17.25 1.07
CA GLY A 361 -11.19 16.75 -0.29
C GLY A 361 -9.78 16.22 -0.52
N GLU A 362 -8.76 16.95 -0.06
CA GLU A 362 -7.35 16.55 -0.07
C GLU A 362 -7.15 15.29 0.77
N TYR A 363 -7.68 15.25 1.99
CA TYR A 363 -7.59 14.07 2.85
C TYR A 363 -8.25 12.84 2.22
N ALA A 364 -9.47 12.99 1.69
CA ALA A 364 -10.19 11.91 1.02
C ALA A 364 -9.41 11.39 -0.19
N ARG A 365 -8.82 12.30 -0.97
CA ARG A 365 -7.98 11.93 -2.11
C ARG A 365 -6.75 11.15 -1.68
N GLY A 366 -6.05 11.63 -0.65
CA GLY A 366 -4.90 10.93 -0.06
C GLY A 366 -5.25 9.54 0.45
N ALA A 367 -6.38 9.39 1.14
CA ALA A 367 -6.85 8.11 1.65
C ALA A 367 -7.19 7.11 0.52
N ILE A 368 -7.84 7.58 -0.55
CA ILE A 368 -8.12 6.75 -1.73
C ILE A 368 -6.81 6.37 -2.42
N ASP A 369 -5.90 7.32 -2.67
CA ASP A 369 -4.60 7.03 -3.29
C ASP A 369 -3.80 6.01 -2.47
N TYR A 370 -3.78 6.14 -1.13
CA TYR A 370 -3.12 5.19 -0.24
C TYR A 370 -3.70 3.77 -0.39
N SER A 371 -5.03 3.65 -0.42
CA SER A 371 -5.71 2.37 -0.57
C SER A 371 -5.47 1.70 -1.94
N LEU A 372 -5.20 2.51 -2.97
CA LEU A 372 -4.86 2.05 -4.31
C LEU A 372 -3.36 1.74 -4.47
N GLY A 373 -2.56 1.82 -3.39
CA GLY A 373 -1.11 1.64 -3.43
C GLY A 373 -0.33 2.79 -4.07
N LYS A 374 -1.00 3.92 -4.35
CA LYS A 374 -0.38 5.14 -4.90
C LYS A 374 0.19 6.00 -3.76
N PHE A 375 1.23 5.49 -3.10
CA PHE A 375 1.74 6.07 -1.86
C PHE A 375 2.37 7.46 -2.03
N SER A 376 3.14 7.71 -3.09
CA SER A 376 3.68 9.05 -3.38
C SER A 376 2.58 10.12 -3.56
N PRO A 377 1.57 9.92 -4.44
CA PRO A 377 0.42 10.83 -4.53
C PRO A 377 -0.36 10.96 -3.21
N ALA A 378 -0.51 9.88 -2.45
CA ALA A 378 -1.18 9.91 -1.16
C ALA A 378 -0.47 10.85 -0.17
N ALA A 379 0.84 10.67 0.00
CA ALA A 379 1.68 11.51 0.86
C ALA A 379 1.53 13.00 0.51
N LYS A 380 1.57 13.34 -0.78
CA LYS A 380 1.41 14.72 -1.25
C LYS A 380 0.05 15.32 -0.91
N ASN A 381 -1.04 14.56 -1.03
CA ASN A 381 -2.36 15.06 -0.65
C ASN A 381 -2.48 15.28 0.86
N PHE A 382 -1.89 14.41 1.69
CA PHE A 382 -1.85 14.61 3.13
C PHE A 382 -0.98 15.82 3.52
N GLU A 383 0.15 16.02 2.86
CA GLU A 383 1.01 17.20 3.00
C GLU A 383 0.23 18.49 2.75
N LEU A 384 -0.58 18.55 1.68
CA LEU A 384 -1.43 19.72 1.40
C LEU A 384 -2.37 20.05 2.55
N VAL A 385 -2.89 19.04 3.26
CA VAL A 385 -3.73 19.27 4.44
C VAL A 385 -2.91 19.87 5.58
N ILE A 386 -1.70 19.35 5.80
CA ILE A 386 -0.77 19.78 6.85
C ILE A 386 -0.22 21.18 6.58
N GLU A 387 -0.01 21.57 5.33
CA GLU A 387 0.55 22.90 5.05
C GLU A 387 -0.52 24.00 5.05
N ASN A 388 -1.70 23.71 4.48
CA ASN A 388 -2.69 24.74 4.18
C ASN A 388 -3.79 24.89 5.23
N TYR A 389 -4.08 23.85 6.02
CA TYR A 389 -5.20 23.86 6.97
C TYR A 389 -4.70 23.60 8.40
N LYS A 390 -4.35 24.67 9.11
CA LYS A 390 -3.78 24.55 10.48
C LYS A 390 -4.82 24.22 11.56
N GLN A 391 -6.08 24.59 11.36
CA GLN A 391 -7.15 24.43 12.35
C GLN A 391 -7.98 23.15 12.15
N THR A 392 -7.76 22.41 11.07
CA THR A 392 -8.58 21.24 10.74
C THR A 392 -8.32 20.06 11.67
N PHE A 393 -9.37 19.33 12.04
CA PHE A 393 -9.23 18.07 12.79
C PHE A 393 -8.50 16.99 11.96
N LEU A 394 -8.42 17.15 10.64
CA LEU A 394 -7.73 16.22 9.74
C LEU A 394 -6.20 16.34 9.76
N ARG A 395 -5.65 17.38 10.41
CA ARG A 395 -4.21 17.67 10.38
C ARG A 395 -3.39 16.53 10.98
N LYS A 396 -3.75 16.04 12.18
CA LYS A 396 -3.05 14.93 12.84
C LYS A 396 -3.22 13.60 12.09
N PRO A 397 -4.43 13.22 11.63
CA PRO A 397 -4.60 12.10 10.71
C PRO A 397 -3.71 12.19 9.47
N SER A 398 -3.63 13.36 8.83
CA SER A 398 -2.78 13.58 7.66
C SER A 398 -1.31 13.35 7.97
N MET A 399 -0.79 13.84 9.10
CA MET A 399 0.61 13.60 9.48
C MET A 399 0.91 12.10 9.65
N ALA A 400 0.01 11.36 10.29
CA ALA A 400 0.16 9.92 10.45
C ALA A 400 0.12 9.19 9.10
N MET A 401 -0.87 9.52 8.27
CA MET A 401 -1.05 8.88 6.96
C MET A 401 0.05 9.26 5.96
N GLU A 402 0.59 10.48 6.02
CA GLU A 402 1.76 10.88 5.24
C GLU A 402 2.98 10.03 5.62
N MET A 403 3.25 9.88 6.92
CA MET A 403 4.34 9.03 7.41
C MET A 403 4.22 7.59 6.91
N LEU A 404 3.03 7.00 7.06
CA LEU A 404 2.76 5.65 6.57
C LEU A 404 2.92 5.55 5.05
N SER A 405 2.46 6.55 4.31
CA SER A 405 2.60 6.61 2.85
C SER A 405 4.07 6.64 2.44
N LEU A 406 4.88 7.53 3.04
CA LEU A 406 6.31 7.65 2.71
C LEU A 406 7.09 6.36 3.05
N VAL A 407 6.78 5.72 4.17
CA VAL A 407 7.38 4.43 4.55
C VAL A 407 7.04 3.35 3.52
N ARG A 408 5.77 3.24 3.12
CA ARG A 408 5.33 2.26 2.11
C ARG A 408 5.93 2.53 0.73
N ASP A 409 6.16 3.79 0.40
CA ASP A 409 6.87 4.23 -0.82
C ASP A 409 8.40 4.07 -0.73
N ARG A 410 8.93 3.54 0.39
CA ARG A 410 10.37 3.37 0.68
C ARG A 410 11.16 4.67 0.73
N LYS A 411 10.50 5.81 0.95
CA LYS A 411 11.11 7.15 1.10
C LYS A 411 11.49 7.46 2.54
N PHE A 412 12.29 6.59 3.15
CA PHE A 412 12.59 6.64 4.59
C PHE A 412 13.27 7.95 5.02
N LYS A 413 14.19 8.50 4.21
CA LYS A 413 14.86 9.78 4.51
C LYS A 413 13.88 10.94 4.57
N GLU A 414 12.93 11.00 3.63
CA GLU A 414 11.89 12.03 3.59
C GLU A 414 10.93 11.89 4.77
N ALA A 415 10.52 10.66 5.08
CA ALA A 415 9.70 10.35 6.25
C ALA A 415 10.37 10.82 7.55
N LEU A 416 11.67 10.56 7.73
CA LEU A 416 12.40 11.01 8.92
C LEU A 416 12.51 12.54 9.00
N LEU A 417 12.77 13.21 7.87
CA LEU A 417 12.86 14.68 7.82
C LEU A 417 11.52 15.31 8.23
N LYS A 418 10.43 14.94 7.56
CA LYS A 418 9.09 15.47 7.83
C LYS A 418 8.60 15.07 9.22
N GLY A 419 8.84 13.81 9.60
CA GLY A 419 8.56 13.29 10.93
C GLY A 419 9.17 14.17 12.02
N ASN A 420 10.46 14.53 11.90
CA ASN A 420 11.12 15.40 12.88
C ASN A 420 10.56 16.83 12.91
N ILE A 421 10.11 17.37 11.78
CA ILE A 421 9.45 18.68 11.71
C ILE A 421 8.14 18.65 12.53
N TYR A 422 7.30 17.64 12.29
CA TYR A 422 6.01 17.48 12.98
C TYR A 422 6.16 17.09 14.45
N TYR A 423 7.33 16.58 14.84
CA TYR A 423 7.58 16.06 16.18
C TYR A 423 7.34 17.12 17.28
N SER A 424 7.66 18.38 17.00
CA SER A 424 7.41 19.51 17.92
C SER A 424 5.92 19.73 18.20
N GLU A 425 5.07 19.61 17.17
CA GLU A 425 3.60 19.69 17.28
C GLU A 425 2.99 18.46 17.98
N MET A 426 3.72 17.35 17.98
CA MET A 426 3.34 16.08 18.61
C MET A 426 4.00 15.88 19.99
N GLN A 427 4.80 16.84 20.47
CA GLN A 427 5.78 16.69 21.56
C GLN A 427 5.15 16.44 22.94
N ASP A 428 3.97 17.02 23.21
CA ASP A 428 3.23 16.84 24.48
C ASP A 428 2.85 15.37 24.76
N THR A 429 2.94 14.51 23.74
CA THR A 429 2.52 13.10 23.79
C THR A 429 3.64 12.07 23.78
N ILE A 430 4.90 12.47 23.63
CA ILE A 430 6.01 11.53 23.42
C ILE A 430 6.78 11.22 24.72
N ARG A 431 6.43 11.91 25.81
CA ARG A 431 6.98 11.63 27.15
C ARG A 431 6.28 10.42 27.79
N PRO A 432 7.02 9.38 28.21
CA PRO A 432 6.45 8.22 28.90
C PRO A 432 5.64 8.58 30.16
N GLU A 433 5.97 9.70 30.80
CA GLU A 433 5.52 10.12 32.14
C GLU A 433 4.28 11.05 32.14
N ALA A 434 3.83 11.53 30.97
CA ALA A 434 2.69 12.46 30.91
C ALA A 434 1.34 11.74 31.19
N GLN A 435 0.57 12.26 32.15
CA GLN A 435 -0.73 11.75 32.63
C GLN A 435 -1.95 12.10 31.74
N ASP A 436 -1.75 12.66 30.54
CA ASP A 436 -2.84 13.20 29.73
C ASP A 436 -3.77 12.09 29.16
N THR A 437 -5.08 12.27 29.36
CA THR A 437 -6.17 11.41 28.89
C THR A 437 -6.55 11.64 27.41
N SER A 438 -5.90 12.59 26.72
CA SER A 438 -6.16 12.96 25.31
C SER A 438 -5.18 12.34 24.29
N PHE A 439 -4.68 11.13 24.54
CA PHE A 439 -3.87 10.42 23.54
C PHE A 439 -4.75 9.85 22.42
N ASP A 440 -4.92 10.62 21.34
CA ASP A 440 -5.70 10.24 20.15
C ASP A 440 -4.99 9.18 19.30
N LEU A 441 -5.76 8.24 18.74
CA LEU A 441 -5.38 7.13 17.86
C LEU A 441 -4.34 7.53 16.80
N TRP A 442 -4.52 8.70 16.19
CA TRP A 442 -3.66 9.19 15.10
C TRP A 442 -2.24 9.50 15.54
N LYS A 443 -2.04 9.90 16.80
CA LYS A 443 -0.69 10.09 17.37
C LYS A 443 0.05 8.76 17.42
N GLY A 444 -0.64 7.66 17.76
CA GLY A 444 -0.06 6.32 17.80
C GLY A 444 0.36 5.82 16.42
N TRP A 445 -0.46 6.07 15.39
CA TRP A 445 -0.12 5.77 14.00
C TRP A 445 1.03 6.60 13.46
N TYR A 446 1.12 7.89 13.83
CA TYR A 446 2.26 8.73 13.50
C TYR A 446 3.56 8.20 14.15
N VAL A 447 3.54 7.88 15.45
CA VAL A 447 4.70 7.31 16.16
C VAL A 447 5.11 5.98 15.55
N TYR A 448 4.14 5.14 15.19
CA TYR A 448 4.40 3.87 14.50
C TYR A 448 5.06 4.10 13.13
N GLY A 449 4.53 5.00 12.29
CA GLY A 449 5.12 5.34 11.01
C GLY A 449 6.55 5.88 11.14
N LEU A 450 6.83 6.67 12.18
CA LEU A 450 8.18 7.14 12.48
C LEU A 450 9.11 6.01 12.96
N ALA A 451 8.59 5.05 13.75
CA ALA A 451 9.33 3.87 14.16
C ALA A 451 9.72 3.01 12.95
N GLU A 452 8.79 2.76 12.03
CA GLU A 452 9.06 2.04 10.78
C GLU A 452 10.11 2.77 9.92
N ALA A 453 10.00 4.10 9.80
CA ALA A 453 11.00 4.89 9.06
C ALA A 453 12.41 4.74 9.65
N HIS A 454 12.55 4.76 10.98
CA HIS A 454 13.83 4.51 11.65
C HIS A 454 14.31 3.08 11.47
N TYR A 455 13.41 2.10 11.57
CA TYR A 455 13.72 0.69 11.39
C TYR A 455 14.32 0.42 10.00
N TYR A 456 13.65 0.88 8.93
CA TYR A 456 14.14 0.70 7.57
C TYR A 456 15.37 1.55 7.24
N ALA A 457 15.63 2.63 7.99
CA ALA A 457 16.87 3.39 7.93
C ALA A 457 18.03 2.75 8.72
N GLY A 458 17.80 1.63 9.43
CA GLY A 458 18.80 0.95 10.26
C GLY A 458 19.06 1.60 11.63
N ALA A 459 18.28 2.63 11.99
CA ALA A 459 18.35 3.32 13.28
C ALA A 459 17.53 2.57 14.35
N TYR A 460 18.00 1.37 14.70
CA TYR A 460 17.26 0.44 15.56
C TYR A 460 16.95 0.97 16.98
N PRO A 461 17.87 1.65 17.70
CA PRO A 461 17.57 2.22 19.01
C PRO A 461 16.44 3.26 18.95
N GLU A 462 16.43 4.10 17.92
CA GLU A 462 15.41 5.11 17.69
C GLU A 462 14.05 4.49 17.35
N ALA A 463 14.04 3.41 16.57
CA ALA A 463 12.83 2.66 16.26
C ALA A 463 12.26 1.96 17.51
N GLU A 464 13.13 1.30 18.29
CA GLU A 464 12.78 0.60 19.53
C GLU A 464 12.15 1.54 20.56
N LEU A 465 12.70 2.75 20.74
CA LEU A 465 12.12 3.78 21.60
C LEU A 465 10.67 4.09 21.21
N ARG A 466 10.40 4.25 19.91
CA ARG A 466 9.10 4.67 19.38
C ARG A 466 8.06 3.55 19.44
N TYR A 467 8.41 2.31 19.09
CA TYR A 467 7.51 1.17 19.27
C TYR A 467 7.11 0.96 20.73
N ASN A 468 8.03 1.18 21.67
CA ASN A 468 7.76 1.06 23.10
C ASN A 468 6.75 2.10 23.62
N ILE A 469 6.64 3.27 22.99
CA ILE A 469 5.62 4.27 23.35
C ILE A 469 4.22 3.71 23.13
N ASN A 470 3.96 3.13 21.95
CA ASN A 470 2.67 2.54 21.61
C ASN A 470 2.31 1.37 22.52
N ILE A 471 3.29 0.57 22.93
CA ILE A 471 3.08 -0.55 23.87
C ILE A 471 2.76 -0.04 25.28
N LYS A 472 3.52 0.93 25.80
CA LYS A 472 3.32 1.48 27.16
C LYS A 472 1.98 2.19 27.32
N LYS A 473 1.54 2.94 26.29
CA LYS A 473 0.28 3.68 26.32
C LYS A 473 -0.96 2.81 26.04
N GLN A 474 -0.78 1.55 25.63
CA GLN A 474 -1.85 0.57 25.33
C GLN A 474 -2.99 1.11 24.42
N LEU A 475 -2.65 1.93 23.43
CA LEU A 475 -3.62 2.75 22.68
C LEU A 475 -4.67 1.94 21.95
N THR A 476 -4.22 1.01 21.09
CA THR A 476 -5.08 0.05 20.41
C THR A 476 -4.39 -1.29 20.34
N ARG A 477 -5.20 -2.35 20.36
CA ARG A 477 -4.71 -3.73 20.17
C ARG A 477 -3.87 -3.87 18.90
N ASP A 478 -4.26 -3.16 17.83
CA ASP A 478 -3.59 -3.17 16.53
C ASP A 478 -2.19 -2.58 16.59
N LEU A 479 -2.05 -1.36 17.13
CA LEU A 479 -0.76 -0.71 17.25
C LEU A 479 0.18 -1.47 18.18
N VAL A 480 -0.34 -2.09 19.25
CA VAL A 480 0.47 -2.93 20.15
C VAL A 480 0.99 -4.17 19.42
N ILE A 481 0.15 -4.84 18.63
CA ILE A 481 0.56 -6.01 17.83
C ILE A 481 1.66 -5.62 16.83
N LEU A 482 1.41 -4.57 16.04
CA LEU A 482 2.35 -4.08 15.03
C LEU A 482 3.67 -3.62 15.65
N SER A 483 3.61 -2.92 16.79
CA SER A 483 4.81 -2.43 17.47
C SER A 483 5.64 -3.56 18.07
N ARG A 484 5.00 -4.59 18.65
CA ARG A 484 5.70 -5.79 19.14
C ARG A 484 6.31 -6.60 18.00
N LEU A 485 5.62 -6.69 16.86
CA LEU A 485 6.18 -7.31 15.66
C LEU A 485 7.46 -6.58 15.21
N GLY A 486 7.42 -5.24 15.14
CA GLY A 486 8.58 -4.40 14.82
C GLY A 486 9.74 -4.59 15.81
N LEU A 487 9.45 -4.62 17.12
CA LEU A 487 10.47 -4.91 18.15
C LEU A 487 11.10 -6.30 17.99
N GLY A 488 10.30 -7.31 17.62
CA GLY A 488 10.81 -8.65 17.35
C GLY A 488 11.82 -8.66 16.20
N TRP A 489 11.53 -7.95 15.11
CA TRP A 489 12.44 -7.80 13.97
C TRP A 489 13.69 -6.97 14.32
N ILE A 490 13.55 -5.90 15.12
CA ILE A 490 14.70 -5.13 15.63
C ILE A 490 15.63 -6.04 16.44
N ALA A 491 15.09 -6.77 17.41
CA ALA A 491 15.86 -7.66 18.26
C ALA A 491 16.56 -8.74 17.42
N TYR A 492 15.89 -9.29 16.40
CA TYR A 492 16.49 -10.22 15.44
C TYR A 492 17.69 -9.59 14.70
N HIS A 493 17.55 -8.38 14.15
CA HIS A 493 18.65 -7.70 13.44
C HIS A 493 19.83 -7.34 14.35
N GLN A 494 19.57 -7.11 15.64
CA GLN A 494 20.59 -6.92 16.67
C GLN A 494 21.16 -8.24 17.22
N LYS A 495 20.76 -9.39 16.64
CA LYS A 495 21.15 -10.75 17.07
C LYS A 495 20.71 -11.12 18.49
N ARG A 496 19.74 -10.39 19.06
CA ARG A 496 19.08 -10.69 20.34
C ARG A 496 17.91 -11.64 20.11
N TYR A 497 18.22 -12.89 19.77
CA TYR A 497 17.20 -13.84 19.31
C TYR A 497 16.18 -14.24 20.38
N ASP A 498 16.57 -14.32 21.65
CA ASP A 498 15.62 -14.60 22.75
C ASP A 498 14.62 -13.47 22.95
N ASP A 499 15.09 -12.21 22.90
CA ASP A 499 14.22 -11.02 22.97
C ASP A 499 13.27 -10.97 21.77
N ALA A 500 13.77 -11.29 20.57
CA ALA A 500 12.96 -11.37 19.36
C ALA A 500 11.81 -12.37 19.52
N LEU A 501 12.12 -13.57 20.02
CA LEU A 501 11.12 -14.61 20.26
C LEU A 501 10.16 -14.24 21.38
N ALA A 502 10.60 -13.56 22.43
CA ALA A 502 9.71 -13.05 23.49
C ALA A 502 8.67 -12.08 22.92
N HIS A 503 9.09 -11.15 22.06
CA HIS A 503 8.18 -10.22 21.38
C HIS A 503 7.21 -10.96 20.44
N PHE A 504 7.70 -11.86 19.58
CA PHE A 504 6.86 -12.62 18.66
C PHE A 504 5.85 -13.53 19.39
N ASN A 505 6.29 -14.30 20.39
CA ASN A 505 5.43 -15.21 21.14
C ASN A 505 4.33 -14.46 21.89
N SER A 506 4.61 -13.24 22.35
CA SER A 506 3.63 -12.43 23.09
C SER A 506 2.43 -11.96 22.26
N ILE A 507 2.53 -12.00 20.92
CA ILE A 507 1.45 -11.60 20.00
C ILE A 507 0.82 -12.77 19.24
N ASP A 508 1.36 -13.98 19.34
CA ASP A 508 0.96 -15.16 18.56
C ASP A 508 -0.55 -15.44 18.65
N GLY A 509 -1.07 -15.59 19.88
CA GLY A 509 -2.50 -15.85 20.09
C GLY A 509 -3.39 -14.71 19.58
N ALA A 510 -2.96 -13.46 19.71
CA ALA A 510 -3.74 -12.30 19.27
C ALA A 510 -3.77 -12.18 17.74
N VAL A 511 -2.65 -12.46 17.07
CA VAL A 511 -2.52 -12.46 15.61
C VAL A 511 -3.35 -13.58 15.00
N ARG A 512 -3.29 -14.80 15.56
CA ARG A 512 -4.10 -15.94 15.10
C ARG A 512 -5.59 -15.72 15.28
N ALA A 513 -6.02 -15.20 16.43
CA ALA A 513 -7.43 -14.91 16.69
C ALA A 513 -8.01 -13.86 15.73
N ARG A 514 -7.18 -12.96 15.19
CA ARG A 514 -7.59 -11.97 14.20
C ARG A 514 -7.77 -12.58 12.80
N GLY A 515 -7.04 -13.64 12.49
CA GLY A 515 -7.03 -14.23 11.14
C GLY A 515 -6.41 -13.33 10.06
N ASP A 516 -5.65 -12.30 10.44
CA ASP A 516 -4.95 -11.44 9.48
C ASP A 516 -3.74 -12.19 8.92
N THR A 517 -3.90 -12.65 7.69
CA THR A 517 -2.94 -13.44 6.96
C THR A 517 -1.56 -12.76 6.87
N SER A 518 -1.51 -11.45 6.59
CA SER A 518 -0.25 -10.71 6.47
C SER A 518 0.51 -10.66 7.79
N LEU A 519 -0.20 -10.48 8.91
CA LEU A 519 0.42 -10.50 10.24
C LEU A 519 0.90 -11.90 10.63
N ILE A 520 0.15 -12.94 10.29
CA ILE A 520 0.55 -14.34 10.53
C ILE A 520 1.86 -14.63 9.81
N ILE A 521 1.97 -14.29 8.53
CA ILE A 521 3.19 -14.52 7.73
C ILE A 521 4.38 -13.81 8.36
N ALA A 522 4.26 -12.51 8.62
CA ALA A 522 5.35 -11.71 9.17
C ALA A 522 5.82 -12.22 10.55
N LEU A 523 4.87 -12.67 11.38
CA LEU A 523 5.17 -13.26 12.69
C LEU A 523 5.92 -14.59 12.55
N PHE A 524 5.40 -15.54 11.78
CA PHE A 524 5.97 -16.89 11.69
C PHE A 524 7.29 -16.91 10.92
N LEU A 525 7.43 -16.04 9.92
CA LEU A 525 8.72 -15.83 9.26
C LEU A 525 9.75 -15.30 10.26
N GLY A 526 9.39 -14.31 11.07
CA GLY A 526 10.24 -13.75 12.13
C GLY A 526 10.66 -14.78 13.18
N LYS A 527 9.71 -15.57 13.69
CA LYS A 527 9.99 -16.68 14.61
C LYS A 527 10.92 -17.71 13.98
N GLY A 528 10.64 -18.10 12.74
CA GLY A 528 11.43 -19.08 11.99
C GLY A 528 12.87 -18.65 11.83
N VAL A 529 13.12 -17.41 11.36
CA VAL A 529 14.50 -16.91 11.18
C VAL A 529 15.23 -16.74 12.52
N ALA A 530 14.55 -16.29 13.58
CA ALA A 530 15.16 -16.16 14.90
C ALA A 530 15.58 -17.53 15.46
N LYS A 531 14.69 -18.53 15.42
CA LYS A 531 14.98 -19.91 15.86
C LYS A 531 16.08 -20.57 15.02
N PHE A 532 16.06 -20.36 13.70
CA PHE A 532 17.09 -20.89 12.81
C PHE A 532 18.48 -20.39 13.21
N ASN A 533 18.62 -19.09 13.49
CA ASN A 533 19.89 -18.50 13.91
C ASN A 533 20.33 -18.92 15.33
N LYS A 534 19.39 -19.33 16.20
CA LYS A 534 19.70 -19.96 17.49
C LYS A 534 20.16 -21.42 17.38
N GLY A 535 19.98 -22.06 16.22
CA GLY A 535 20.24 -23.49 16.03
C GLY A 535 19.02 -24.40 16.31
N GLU A 536 17.85 -23.82 16.59
CA GLU A 536 16.59 -24.54 16.83
C GLU A 536 15.92 -24.93 15.48
N TYR A 537 16.62 -25.72 14.66
CA TYR A 537 16.26 -25.92 13.26
C TYR A 537 14.91 -26.61 13.04
N MET A 538 14.51 -27.55 13.90
CA MET A 538 13.23 -28.26 13.78
C MET A 538 12.04 -27.32 14.05
N ASP A 539 12.16 -26.44 15.04
CA ASP A 539 11.09 -25.49 15.34
C ASP A 539 11.05 -24.35 14.32
N ALA A 540 12.21 -23.93 13.81
CA ALA A 540 12.28 -23.03 12.65
C ALA A 540 11.59 -23.63 11.42
N PHE A 541 11.83 -24.90 11.11
CA PHE A 541 11.17 -25.61 10.01
C PHE A 541 9.65 -25.59 10.13
N LYS A 542 9.11 -25.83 11.33
CA LYS A 542 7.65 -25.78 11.59
C LYS A 542 7.09 -24.37 11.43
N ASP A 543 7.78 -23.36 11.95
CA ASP A 543 7.32 -21.96 11.83
C ASP A 543 7.34 -21.49 10.36
N PHE A 544 8.37 -21.86 9.57
CA PHE A 544 8.37 -21.58 8.13
C PHE A 544 7.24 -22.31 7.38
N ALA A 545 6.92 -23.55 7.76
CA ALA A 545 5.80 -24.28 7.18
C ALA A 545 4.45 -23.57 7.45
N ILE A 546 4.27 -23.03 8.67
CA ILE A 546 3.09 -22.23 9.02
C ILE A 546 3.05 -20.96 8.18
N ALA A 547 4.17 -20.23 8.07
CA ALA A 547 4.22 -19.03 7.23
C ALA A 547 3.83 -19.37 5.78
N ALA A 548 4.39 -20.42 5.19
CA ALA A 548 4.10 -20.85 3.82
C ALA A 548 2.63 -21.20 3.58
N LEU A 549 1.95 -21.81 4.58
CA LEU A 549 0.53 -22.18 4.51
C LEU A 549 -0.39 -20.96 4.39
N TYR A 550 -0.06 -19.87 5.08
CA TYR A 550 -0.88 -18.65 5.09
C TYR A 550 -0.46 -17.65 4.01
N THR A 551 0.65 -17.84 3.32
CA THR A 551 1.11 -16.83 2.36
C THR A 551 0.24 -16.80 1.08
N PRO A 552 -0.13 -15.62 0.51
CA PRO A 552 -0.74 -15.58 -0.82
C PRO A 552 0.12 -16.36 -1.80
N ARG A 553 -0.49 -17.11 -2.74
CA ARG A 553 0.24 -18.08 -3.59
C ARG A 553 1.61 -17.56 -4.02
N TYR A 554 1.71 -16.36 -4.59
CA TYR A 554 2.99 -15.81 -5.06
C TYR A 554 4.09 -15.66 -3.97
N GLU A 555 3.76 -15.23 -2.76
CA GLU A 555 4.76 -14.93 -1.71
C GLU A 555 5.22 -16.20 -0.96
N SER A 556 4.52 -17.34 -1.07
CA SER A 556 4.85 -18.60 -0.37
C SER A 556 6.26 -19.09 -0.70
N GLY A 557 6.80 -18.68 -1.85
CA GLY A 557 8.16 -19.00 -2.27
C GLY A 557 9.24 -18.56 -1.28
N GLU A 558 9.07 -17.45 -0.56
CA GLU A 558 10.06 -17.03 0.45
C GLU A 558 10.06 -17.93 1.69
N ALA A 559 8.90 -18.23 2.25
CA ALA A 559 8.79 -19.09 3.42
C ALA A 559 9.31 -20.52 3.13
N LEU A 560 8.96 -21.09 1.97
CA LEU A 560 9.47 -22.40 1.53
C LEU A 560 10.97 -22.40 1.30
N TYR A 561 11.52 -21.31 0.75
CA TYR A 561 12.96 -21.16 0.56
C TYR A 561 13.71 -21.23 1.90
N PHE A 562 13.23 -20.52 2.92
CA PHE A 562 13.81 -20.58 4.27
C PHE A 562 13.54 -21.91 4.97
N GLN A 563 12.39 -22.55 4.75
CA GLN A 563 12.12 -23.90 5.22
C GLN A 563 13.14 -24.91 4.66
N GLY A 564 13.54 -24.77 3.40
CA GLY A 564 14.60 -25.57 2.79
C GLY A 564 15.95 -25.41 3.48
N PHE A 565 16.30 -24.21 3.95
CA PHE A 565 17.50 -24.02 4.78
C PHE A 565 17.40 -24.72 6.13
N ALA A 566 16.25 -24.66 6.80
CA ALA A 566 16.02 -25.39 8.05
C ALA A 566 16.18 -26.91 7.83
N ALA A 567 15.63 -27.44 6.73
CA ALA A 567 15.81 -28.84 6.34
C ALA A 567 17.29 -29.19 6.06
N LEU A 568 18.02 -28.30 5.37
CA LEU A 568 19.45 -28.48 5.11
C LEU A 568 20.25 -28.52 6.42
N ALA A 569 19.97 -27.61 7.36
CA ALA A 569 20.63 -27.57 8.67
C ALA A 569 20.33 -28.83 9.53
N LEU A 570 19.14 -29.41 9.36
CA LEU A 570 18.76 -30.71 9.94
C LEU A 570 19.42 -31.91 9.22
N LYS A 571 20.22 -31.66 8.17
CA LYS A 571 20.82 -32.69 7.29
C LYS A 571 19.79 -33.52 6.51
N SER A 572 18.55 -33.05 6.42
CA SER A 572 17.50 -33.62 5.58
C SER A 572 17.62 -33.12 4.14
N TYR A 573 18.70 -33.50 3.45
CA TYR A 573 19.03 -32.99 2.11
C TYR A 573 17.90 -33.23 1.09
N GLY A 574 17.23 -34.38 1.16
CA GLY A 574 16.11 -34.70 0.27
C GLY A 574 14.92 -33.77 0.45
N ASP A 575 14.59 -33.42 1.69
CA ASP A 575 13.48 -32.49 1.98
C ASP A 575 13.85 -31.05 1.60
N ALA A 576 15.11 -30.65 1.82
CA ALA A 576 15.61 -29.34 1.42
C ALA A 576 15.47 -29.12 -0.10
N VAL A 577 15.94 -30.11 -0.89
CA VAL A 577 15.82 -30.08 -2.35
C VAL A 577 14.36 -30.06 -2.79
N LYS A 578 13.50 -30.94 -2.25
CA LYS A 578 12.06 -30.95 -2.58
C LYS A 578 11.41 -29.59 -2.32
N LEU A 579 11.74 -28.94 -1.20
CA LEU A 579 11.20 -27.62 -0.88
C LEU A 579 11.65 -26.55 -1.88
N TRP A 580 12.93 -26.55 -2.26
CA TRP A 580 13.46 -25.61 -3.24
C TRP A 580 12.95 -25.88 -4.67
N GLU A 581 12.79 -27.15 -5.06
CA GLU A 581 12.14 -27.52 -6.32
C GLU A 581 10.68 -27.05 -6.35
N ARG A 582 9.96 -27.13 -5.24
CA ARG A 582 8.61 -26.54 -5.14
C ARG A 582 8.66 -25.04 -5.33
N VAL A 583 9.67 -24.32 -4.81
CA VAL A 583 9.81 -22.88 -5.08
C VAL A 583 9.98 -22.62 -6.58
N VAL A 584 10.84 -23.39 -7.26
CA VAL A 584 11.09 -23.28 -8.69
C VAL A 584 9.83 -23.58 -9.52
N ASN A 585 9.12 -24.67 -9.19
CA ASN A 585 8.00 -25.17 -10.00
C ASN A 585 6.68 -24.44 -9.73
N GLU A 586 6.38 -24.11 -8.47
CA GLU A 586 5.11 -23.48 -8.08
C GLU A 586 5.20 -21.94 -8.16
N TYR A 587 6.40 -21.35 -8.05
CA TYR A 587 6.63 -19.89 -8.02
C TYR A 587 7.77 -19.44 -8.95
N PRO A 588 7.70 -19.76 -10.25
CA PRO A 588 8.81 -19.58 -11.19
C PRO A 588 9.25 -18.12 -11.38
N ASP A 589 8.37 -17.15 -11.17
CA ASP A 589 8.67 -15.71 -11.30
C ASP A 589 9.13 -15.05 -9.98
N HIS A 590 9.17 -15.81 -8.88
CA HIS A 590 9.53 -15.26 -7.57
C HIS A 590 11.07 -15.11 -7.48
N PRO A 591 11.63 -14.01 -6.94
CA PRO A 591 13.08 -13.80 -6.86
C PRO A 591 13.83 -14.90 -6.11
N ARG A 592 13.16 -15.59 -5.16
CA ARG A 592 13.75 -16.73 -4.45
C ARG A 592 13.87 -18.00 -5.30
N ALA A 593 13.18 -18.11 -6.44
CA ALA A 593 13.26 -19.28 -7.31
C ALA A 593 14.66 -19.44 -7.90
N ALA A 594 15.29 -18.36 -8.37
CA ALA A 594 16.69 -18.38 -8.82
C ALA A 594 17.65 -18.88 -7.72
N LEU A 595 17.48 -18.35 -6.50
CA LEU A 595 18.27 -18.78 -5.35
C LEU A 595 17.98 -20.23 -4.96
N ALA A 596 16.73 -20.68 -5.06
CA ALA A 596 16.31 -22.05 -4.75
C ALA A 596 16.90 -23.05 -5.75
N ALA A 597 16.84 -22.75 -7.05
CA ALA A 597 17.44 -23.56 -8.12
C ALA A 597 18.95 -23.74 -7.90
N TYR A 598 19.67 -22.65 -7.63
CA TYR A 598 21.10 -22.69 -7.33
C TYR A 598 21.44 -23.51 -6.07
N ARG A 599 20.59 -23.44 -5.03
CA ARG A 599 20.81 -24.20 -3.79
C ARG A 599 20.52 -25.68 -3.95
N ALA A 600 19.44 -26.02 -4.67
CA ALA A 600 19.11 -27.41 -4.99
C ALA A 600 20.18 -28.04 -5.91
N SER A 601 20.70 -27.29 -6.88
CA SER A 601 21.76 -27.78 -7.78
C SER A 601 23.05 -28.11 -7.01
N ASP A 602 23.48 -27.31 -6.04
CA ASP A 602 24.65 -27.60 -5.20
C ASP A 602 24.49 -28.92 -4.42
N ILE A 603 23.29 -29.20 -3.90
CA ILE A 603 23.00 -30.49 -3.23
C ILE A 603 23.03 -31.64 -4.25
N TYR A 604 22.44 -31.46 -5.43
CA TYR A 604 22.43 -32.50 -6.46
C TYR A 604 23.84 -32.84 -6.97
N VAL A 605 24.73 -31.85 -7.15
CA VAL A 605 26.13 -32.10 -7.48
C VAL A 605 26.81 -32.94 -6.41
N LYS A 606 26.62 -32.60 -5.12
CA LYS A 606 27.18 -33.39 -4.00
C LYS A 606 26.62 -34.81 -3.94
N ALA A 607 25.39 -35.02 -4.41
CA ALA A 607 24.76 -36.32 -4.54
C ALA A 607 25.10 -37.06 -5.84
N ALA A 608 26.09 -36.58 -6.62
CA ALA A 608 26.48 -37.10 -7.93
C ALA A 608 25.35 -37.14 -8.99
N GLN A 609 24.26 -36.39 -8.78
CA GLN A 609 23.15 -36.25 -9.73
C GLN A 609 23.35 -34.98 -10.58
N VAL A 610 24.44 -34.95 -11.34
CA VAL A 610 24.88 -33.75 -12.09
C VAL A 610 23.82 -33.32 -13.11
N ASP A 611 23.12 -34.24 -13.77
CA ASP A 611 22.10 -33.91 -14.78
C ASP A 611 20.95 -33.08 -14.20
N LYS A 612 20.47 -33.43 -13.00
CA LYS A 612 19.43 -32.64 -12.31
C LYS A 612 19.94 -31.28 -11.89
N ALA A 613 21.20 -31.20 -11.44
CA ALA A 613 21.82 -29.94 -11.09
C ALA A 613 21.96 -29.01 -12.30
N THR A 614 22.38 -29.56 -13.45
CA THR A 614 22.51 -28.86 -14.73
C THR A 614 21.15 -28.32 -15.18
N ALA A 615 20.10 -29.14 -15.17
CA ALA A 615 18.76 -28.71 -15.58
C ALA A 615 18.22 -27.52 -14.74
N LEU A 616 18.44 -27.53 -13.43
CA LEU A 616 18.04 -26.42 -12.55
C LEU A 616 18.83 -25.13 -12.84
N LEU A 617 20.13 -25.25 -13.13
CA LEU A 617 20.98 -24.11 -13.45
C LEU A 617 20.68 -23.55 -14.85
N GLU A 618 20.43 -24.40 -15.84
CA GLU A 618 19.95 -23.98 -17.17
C GLU A 618 18.67 -23.17 -17.05
N TRP A 619 17.68 -23.70 -16.32
CA TRP A 619 16.42 -23.02 -16.06
C TRP A 619 16.62 -21.66 -15.39
N GLU A 620 17.46 -21.59 -14.35
CA GLU A 620 17.73 -20.34 -13.62
C GLU A 620 18.40 -19.28 -14.50
N VAL A 621 19.41 -19.66 -15.28
CA VAL A 621 20.13 -18.74 -16.17
C VAL A 621 19.22 -18.22 -17.30
N GLU A 622 18.27 -19.03 -17.76
CA GLU A 622 17.30 -18.66 -18.79
C GLU A 622 16.20 -17.73 -18.25
N HIS A 623 15.61 -18.05 -17.09
CA HIS A 623 14.47 -17.32 -16.53
C HIS A 623 14.88 -16.07 -15.74
N PHE A 624 16.10 -16.03 -15.19
CA PHE A 624 16.58 -14.94 -14.34
C PHE A 624 17.91 -14.33 -14.81
N PRO A 625 18.08 -13.95 -16.08
CA PRO A 625 19.38 -13.55 -16.63
C PRO A 625 20.02 -12.31 -15.97
N GLY A 626 19.26 -11.50 -15.21
CA GLY A 626 19.76 -10.33 -14.48
C GLY A 626 19.81 -10.49 -12.96
N HIS A 627 19.54 -11.68 -12.42
CA HIS A 627 19.51 -11.87 -10.98
C HIS A 627 20.95 -11.92 -10.39
N PRO A 628 21.21 -11.37 -9.19
CA PRO A 628 22.56 -11.31 -8.63
C PRO A 628 23.26 -12.68 -8.41
N ILE A 629 22.50 -13.78 -8.37
CA ILE A 629 23.07 -15.14 -8.24
C ILE A 629 23.52 -15.74 -9.57
N THR A 630 22.99 -15.24 -10.68
CA THR A 630 23.12 -15.84 -12.01
C THR A 630 24.56 -15.93 -12.50
N PRO A 631 25.47 -14.96 -12.24
CA PRO A 631 26.88 -15.15 -12.54
C PRO A 631 27.47 -16.41 -11.87
N ARG A 632 27.16 -16.63 -10.59
CA ARG A 632 27.64 -17.83 -9.86
C ARG A 632 27.00 -19.11 -10.38
N ALA A 633 25.75 -19.04 -10.81
CA ALA A 633 25.05 -20.15 -11.43
C ALA A 633 25.63 -20.51 -12.80
N MET A 634 25.93 -19.54 -13.66
CA MET A 634 26.63 -19.74 -14.93
C MET A 634 28.01 -20.37 -14.73
N TYR A 635 28.77 -19.91 -13.73
CA TYR A 635 30.05 -20.54 -13.39
C TYR A 635 29.88 -22.01 -12.96
N ALA A 636 28.88 -22.31 -12.12
CA ALA A 636 28.57 -23.68 -11.72
C ALA A 636 28.08 -24.54 -12.90
N LEU A 637 27.28 -23.97 -13.80
CA LEU A 637 26.76 -24.64 -14.99
C LEU A 637 27.89 -25.02 -15.95
N GLY A 638 28.80 -24.09 -16.24
CA GLY A 638 30.00 -24.38 -17.02
C GLY A 638 30.86 -25.49 -16.40
N ARG A 639 30.97 -25.53 -15.07
CA ARG A 639 31.67 -26.62 -14.36
C ARG A 639 30.96 -27.96 -14.52
N ASN A 640 29.63 -27.99 -14.44
CA ASN A 640 28.86 -29.22 -14.63
C ASN A 640 28.99 -29.75 -16.06
N TYR A 641 28.88 -28.91 -17.08
CA TYR A 641 29.13 -29.33 -18.47
C TYR A 641 30.57 -29.82 -18.68
N THR A 642 31.55 -29.18 -18.03
CA THR A 642 32.95 -29.63 -18.07
C THR A 642 33.09 -31.05 -17.50
N LEU A 643 32.45 -31.32 -16.35
CA LEU A 643 32.46 -32.64 -15.71
C LEU A 643 31.79 -33.70 -16.59
N ASN A 644 30.71 -33.35 -17.27
CA ASN A 644 30.00 -34.21 -18.21
C ASN A 644 30.68 -34.32 -19.59
N LYS A 645 31.84 -33.66 -19.79
CA LYS A 645 32.58 -33.59 -21.06
C LYS A 645 31.79 -32.94 -22.22
N GLU A 646 30.76 -32.15 -21.91
CA GLU A 646 30.00 -31.35 -22.87
C GLU A 646 30.74 -30.03 -23.14
N PHE A 647 31.92 -30.12 -23.77
CA PHE A 647 32.85 -28.98 -23.88
C PHE A 647 32.28 -27.79 -24.63
N ASP A 648 31.55 -28.01 -25.73
CA ASP A 648 30.92 -26.92 -26.50
C ASP A 648 29.97 -26.08 -25.62
N LYS A 649 29.14 -26.73 -24.81
CA LYS A 649 28.22 -26.05 -23.89
C LYS A 649 28.97 -25.34 -22.76
N ALA A 650 30.00 -26.00 -22.19
CA ALA A 650 30.84 -25.40 -21.16
C ALA A 650 31.50 -24.10 -21.64
N ILE A 651 32.11 -24.14 -22.83
CA ILE A 651 32.72 -22.98 -23.50
C ILE A 651 31.66 -21.89 -23.71
N GLN A 652 30.51 -22.23 -24.30
CA GLN A 652 29.46 -21.26 -24.59
C GLN A 652 28.99 -20.52 -23.32
N VAL A 653 28.78 -21.23 -22.20
CA VAL A 653 28.35 -20.62 -20.95
C VAL A 653 29.44 -19.73 -20.35
N TYR A 654 30.69 -20.19 -20.30
CA TYR A 654 31.77 -19.37 -19.75
C TYR A 654 32.07 -18.13 -20.59
N GLU A 655 32.04 -18.23 -21.93
CA GLU A 655 32.22 -17.07 -22.79
C GLU A 655 31.07 -16.08 -22.67
N LYS A 656 29.83 -16.59 -22.58
CA LYS A 656 28.66 -15.75 -22.28
C LYS A 656 28.82 -15.05 -20.93
N PHE A 657 29.36 -15.73 -19.92
CA PHE A 657 29.68 -15.10 -18.63
C PHE A 657 30.68 -13.96 -18.81
N LEU A 658 31.80 -14.19 -19.50
CA LEU A 658 32.85 -13.17 -19.67
C LEU A 658 32.36 -11.97 -20.48
N TYR A 659 31.40 -12.18 -21.38
CA TYR A 659 30.75 -11.13 -22.15
C TYR A 659 29.76 -10.31 -21.32
N LEU A 660 28.88 -10.97 -20.56
CA LEU A 660 27.83 -10.29 -19.78
C LEU A 660 28.33 -9.70 -18.46
N TYR A 661 29.36 -10.31 -17.87
CA TYR A 661 29.86 -10.00 -16.53
C TYR A 661 31.40 -9.82 -16.49
N PRO A 662 31.98 -8.95 -17.35
CA PRO A 662 33.43 -8.81 -17.48
C PRO A 662 34.12 -8.34 -16.18
N ASP A 663 33.42 -7.54 -15.36
CA ASP A 663 33.95 -6.96 -14.12
C ASP A 663 33.56 -7.74 -12.85
N HIS A 664 32.88 -8.89 -12.98
CA HIS A 664 32.47 -9.69 -11.82
C HIS A 664 33.68 -10.35 -11.15
N GLU A 665 33.65 -10.54 -9.82
CA GLU A 665 34.76 -11.09 -9.02
C GLU A 665 35.26 -12.46 -9.52
N LEU A 666 34.39 -13.24 -10.16
CA LEU A 666 34.69 -14.56 -10.73
C LEU A 666 35.22 -14.53 -12.17
N ALA A 667 35.26 -13.39 -12.86
CA ALA A 667 35.69 -13.32 -14.26
C ALA A 667 37.12 -13.85 -14.50
N PRO A 668 38.13 -13.57 -13.64
CA PRO A 668 39.45 -14.16 -13.79
C PRO A 668 39.45 -15.69 -13.68
N ASP A 669 38.69 -16.24 -12.73
CA ASP A 669 38.55 -17.70 -12.55
C ASP A 669 37.80 -18.34 -13.73
N VAL A 670 36.74 -17.70 -14.22
CA VAL A 670 35.98 -18.13 -15.40
C VAL A 670 36.87 -18.16 -16.64
N ARG A 671 37.72 -17.13 -16.83
CA ARG A 671 38.69 -17.09 -17.93
C ARG A 671 39.65 -18.26 -17.85
N LYS A 672 40.23 -18.51 -16.67
CA LYS A 672 41.10 -19.68 -16.48
C LYS A 672 40.36 -20.99 -16.78
N ARG A 673 39.11 -21.13 -16.33
CA ARG A 673 38.32 -22.35 -16.58
C ARG A 673 37.98 -22.55 -18.04
N VAL A 674 37.61 -21.51 -18.78
CA VAL A 674 37.31 -21.69 -20.20
C VAL A 674 38.56 -22.06 -21.00
N GLU A 675 39.73 -21.49 -20.66
CA GLU A 675 41.01 -21.90 -21.24
C GLU A 675 41.37 -23.36 -20.91
N ASP A 676 41.18 -23.79 -19.65
CA ASP A 676 41.35 -25.19 -19.23
C ASP A 676 40.42 -26.14 -20.03
N VAL A 677 39.16 -25.73 -20.23
CA VAL A 677 38.17 -26.51 -21.01
C VAL A 677 38.58 -26.60 -22.48
N TYR A 678 39.00 -25.48 -23.07
CA TYR A 678 39.51 -25.47 -24.45
C TYR A 678 40.72 -26.40 -24.60
N LEU A 679 41.68 -26.37 -23.68
CA LEU A 679 42.83 -27.27 -23.69
C LEU A 679 42.38 -28.73 -23.58
N ALA A 680 41.49 -29.05 -22.64
CA ALA A 680 40.96 -30.40 -22.47
C ALA A 680 40.23 -30.89 -23.74
N ALA A 681 39.40 -30.04 -24.35
CA ALA A 681 38.67 -30.34 -25.58
C ALA A 681 39.62 -30.52 -26.78
N SER A 682 40.72 -29.77 -26.82
CA SER A 682 41.75 -29.87 -27.88
C SER A 682 42.43 -31.23 -27.96
N THR A 683 42.41 -32.00 -26.87
CA THR A 683 42.92 -33.38 -26.85
C THR A 683 42.04 -34.35 -27.64
N GLN A 684 40.76 -34.01 -27.86
CA GLN A 684 39.79 -34.82 -28.59
C GLN A 684 39.56 -34.33 -30.02
N ASP A 685 39.51 -33.01 -30.22
CA ASP A 685 39.28 -32.40 -31.53
C ASP A 685 40.22 -31.19 -31.70
N PRO A 686 41.12 -31.23 -32.70
CA PRO A 686 42.09 -30.17 -32.91
C PRO A 686 41.50 -28.77 -33.12
N LYS A 687 40.24 -28.66 -33.56
CA LYS A 687 39.60 -27.35 -33.77
C LYS A 687 39.61 -26.46 -32.52
N TYR A 688 39.59 -27.06 -31.32
CA TYR A 688 39.52 -26.29 -30.08
C TYR A 688 40.82 -25.57 -29.75
N ALA A 689 41.99 -26.09 -30.14
CA ALA A 689 43.24 -25.34 -29.96
C ALA A 689 43.28 -24.11 -30.87
N GLU A 690 42.76 -24.24 -32.10
CA GLU A 690 42.65 -23.11 -33.03
C GLU A 690 41.74 -22.01 -32.48
N GLN A 691 40.58 -22.39 -31.96
CA GLN A 691 39.65 -21.45 -31.33
C GLN A 691 40.26 -20.79 -30.08
N LEU A 692 40.96 -21.56 -29.25
CA LEU A 692 41.66 -21.06 -28.07
C LEU A 692 42.72 -20.02 -28.45
N ALA A 693 43.56 -20.34 -29.43
CA ALA A 693 44.59 -19.44 -29.95
C ALA A 693 44.00 -18.15 -30.54
N GLN A 694 42.90 -18.26 -31.28
CA GLN A 694 42.24 -17.10 -31.88
C GLN A 694 41.59 -16.18 -30.83
N LYS A 695 40.90 -16.75 -29.85
CA LYS A 695 40.15 -15.98 -28.84
C LYS A 695 41.03 -15.49 -27.69
N TYR A 696 42.07 -16.23 -27.35
CA TYR A 696 42.98 -15.94 -26.24
C TYR A 696 44.44 -15.94 -26.74
N PRO A 697 44.83 -15.00 -27.61
CA PRO A 697 46.15 -14.99 -28.28
C PRO A 697 47.34 -14.75 -27.34
N ALA A 698 47.10 -14.42 -26.08
CA ALA A 698 48.13 -14.28 -25.04
C ALA A 698 48.12 -15.44 -24.02
N SER A 699 47.31 -16.47 -24.23
CA SER A 699 47.17 -17.58 -23.29
C SER A 699 48.31 -18.59 -23.43
N ASP A 700 48.97 -18.91 -22.31
CA ASP A 700 49.92 -20.03 -22.26
C ASP A 700 49.25 -21.37 -22.55
N LYS A 701 47.95 -21.51 -22.26
CA LYS A 701 47.16 -22.70 -22.56
C LYS A 701 46.92 -22.85 -24.07
N ALA A 702 46.80 -21.74 -24.80
CA ALA A 702 46.71 -21.78 -26.26
C ALA A 702 48.01 -22.33 -26.88
N ALA A 703 49.15 -21.85 -26.41
CA ALA A 703 50.46 -22.36 -26.81
C ALA A 703 50.62 -23.85 -26.46
N GLU A 704 50.20 -24.26 -25.26
CA GLU A 704 50.21 -25.65 -24.81
C GLU A 704 49.34 -26.56 -25.69
N ALA A 705 48.13 -26.11 -26.05
CA ALA A 705 47.21 -26.85 -26.91
C ALA A 705 47.77 -27.05 -28.33
N LEU A 706 48.32 -26.00 -28.94
CA LEU A 706 48.97 -26.09 -30.26
C LEU A 706 50.24 -26.94 -30.22
N TYR A 707 51.03 -26.84 -29.14
CA TYR A 707 52.21 -27.69 -28.93
C TYR A 707 51.82 -29.17 -28.86
N TYR A 708 50.75 -29.49 -28.14
CA TYR A 708 50.22 -30.85 -28.06
C TYR A 708 49.81 -31.38 -29.44
N GLN A 709 49.18 -30.54 -30.28
CA GLN A 709 48.84 -30.92 -31.66
C GLN A 709 50.06 -31.15 -32.54
N ALA A 710 51.09 -30.32 -32.41
CA ALA A 710 52.34 -30.50 -33.11
C ALA A 710 53.02 -31.83 -32.72
N ALA A 711 52.99 -32.18 -31.44
CA ALA A 711 53.51 -33.45 -30.93
C ALA A 711 52.66 -34.65 -31.39
N GLN A 712 51.34 -34.54 -31.43
CA GLN A 712 50.44 -35.56 -31.98
C GLN A 712 50.68 -35.78 -33.47
N ALA A 713 50.83 -34.71 -34.27
CA ALA A 713 51.17 -34.80 -35.68
C ALA A 713 52.50 -35.54 -35.90
N TYR A 714 53.49 -35.26 -35.05
CA TYR A 714 54.78 -35.96 -35.06
C TYR A 714 54.61 -37.46 -34.78
N GLN A 715 53.86 -37.82 -33.74
CA GLN A 715 53.60 -39.22 -33.39
C GLN A 715 52.86 -39.98 -34.49
N ASN A 716 51.98 -39.30 -35.23
CA ASN A 716 51.25 -39.85 -36.36
C ASN A 716 52.09 -39.94 -37.66
N GLY A 717 53.35 -39.50 -37.63
CA GLY A 717 54.27 -39.53 -38.78
C GLY A 717 54.13 -38.36 -39.75
N ASP A 718 53.25 -37.39 -39.47
CA ASP A 718 53.10 -36.17 -40.26
C ASP A 718 54.12 -35.11 -39.80
N GLU A 719 55.38 -35.36 -40.15
CA GLU A 719 56.51 -34.51 -39.75
C GLU A 719 56.42 -33.10 -40.35
N GLU A 720 55.82 -32.95 -41.54
CA GLU A 720 55.64 -31.66 -42.19
C GLU A 720 54.67 -30.77 -41.39
N LYS A 721 53.47 -31.27 -41.12
CA LYS A 721 52.49 -30.56 -40.30
C LYS A 721 53.00 -30.30 -38.88
N SER A 722 53.74 -31.26 -38.32
CA SER A 722 54.35 -31.10 -37.00
C SER A 722 55.33 -29.93 -36.95
N ALA A 723 56.25 -29.84 -37.92
CA ALA A 723 57.22 -28.75 -38.01
C ALA A 723 56.54 -27.39 -38.13
N ASP A 724 55.51 -27.30 -38.97
CA ASP A 724 54.73 -26.07 -39.18
C ASP A 724 53.99 -25.65 -37.91
N LEU A 725 53.35 -26.59 -37.20
CA LEU A 725 52.66 -26.29 -35.94
C LEU A 725 53.63 -25.89 -34.82
N PHE A 726 54.78 -26.55 -34.68
CA PHE A 726 55.79 -26.15 -33.70
C PHE A 726 56.35 -24.74 -34.00
N PHE A 727 56.63 -24.44 -35.26
CA PHE A 727 57.08 -23.09 -35.63
C PHE A 727 56.00 -22.04 -35.32
N ARG A 728 54.73 -22.37 -35.59
CA ARG A 728 53.59 -21.51 -35.31
C ARG A 728 53.41 -21.23 -33.82
N VAL A 729 53.53 -22.23 -32.94
CA VAL A 729 53.48 -22.05 -31.47
C VAL A 729 54.38 -20.90 -31.03
N ALA A 730 55.63 -20.91 -31.48
CA ALA A 730 56.59 -19.89 -31.08
C ALA A 730 56.39 -18.54 -31.78
N ASN A 731 55.81 -18.54 -32.97
CA ASN A 731 55.52 -17.31 -33.70
C ASN A 731 54.31 -16.55 -33.12
N GLU A 732 53.26 -17.29 -32.74
CA GLU A 732 52.03 -16.71 -32.17
C GLU A 732 52.16 -16.46 -30.66
N PHE A 733 52.93 -17.28 -29.94
CA PHE A 733 53.05 -17.21 -28.48
C PHE A 733 54.53 -17.06 -28.04
N PRO A 734 55.28 -16.04 -28.49
CA PRO A 734 56.72 -15.95 -28.27
C PRO A 734 57.16 -15.97 -26.79
N ASN A 735 56.28 -15.57 -25.88
CA ASN A 735 56.56 -15.54 -24.43
C ASN A 735 56.19 -16.83 -23.70
N SER A 736 55.55 -17.80 -24.37
CA SER A 736 55.13 -19.05 -23.74
C SER A 736 56.33 -19.90 -23.34
N PRO A 737 56.28 -20.63 -22.20
CA PRO A 737 57.29 -21.61 -21.83
C PRO A 737 57.54 -22.68 -22.91
N LYS A 738 56.59 -22.93 -23.81
CA LYS A 738 56.70 -23.91 -24.90
C LYS A 738 57.44 -23.43 -26.14
N SER A 739 57.66 -22.12 -26.27
CA SER A 739 58.14 -21.53 -27.54
C SER A 739 59.59 -21.86 -27.86
N SER A 740 60.46 -21.95 -26.86
CA SER A 740 61.86 -22.36 -27.08
C SER A 740 61.93 -23.81 -27.59
N GLU A 741 61.29 -24.75 -26.89
CA GLU A 741 61.22 -26.17 -27.27
C GLU A 741 60.59 -26.35 -28.66
N ALA A 742 59.55 -25.57 -28.97
CA ALA A 742 58.87 -25.61 -30.27
C ALA A 742 59.77 -25.12 -31.41
N LEU A 743 60.49 -23.98 -31.28
CA LEU A 743 61.41 -23.52 -32.33
C LEU A 743 62.55 -24.49 -32.59
N TYR A 744 63.09 -25.08 -31.53
CA TYR A 744 64.15 -26.09 -31.66
C TYR A 744 63.65 -27.29 -32.46
N THR A 745 62.50 -27.83 -32.06
CA THR A 745 61.90 -29.00 -32.71
C THR A 745 61.51 -28.71 -34.16
N ALA A 746 60.89 -27.56 -34.43
CA ALA A 746 60.58 -27.12 -35.79
C ALA A 746 61.84 -27.01 -36.66
N GLY A 747 62.89 -26.37 -36.15
CA GLY A 747 64.17 -26.24 -36.86
C GLY A 747 64.80 -27.59 -37.19
N ALA A 748 64.81 -28.52 -36.24
CA ALA A 748 65.33 -29.87 -36.43
C ALA A 748 64.50 -30.67 -37.46
N LEU A 749 63.17 -30.59 -37.41
CA LEU A 749 62.28 -31.27 -38.35
C LEU A 749 62.42 -30.70 -39.76
N TYR A 750 62.45 -29.38 -39.93
CA TYR A 750 62.67 -28.75 -41.23
C TYR A 750 64.03 -29.12 -41.83
N LEU A 751 65.09 -29.21 -41.01
CA LEU A 751 66.39 -29.71 -41.45
C LEU A 751 66.31 -31.14 -41.99
N LYS A 752 65.66 -32.04 -41.25
CA LYS A 752 65.46 -33.43 -41.66
C LYS A 752 64.69 -33.53 -42.99
N GLN A 753 63.72 -32.64 -43.19
CA GLN A 753 62.92 -32.52 -44.41
C GLN A 753 63.64 -31.78 -45.56
N LYS A 754 64.89 -31.33 -45.36
CA LYS A 754 65.67 -30.52 -46.31
C LYS A 754 65.03 -29.16 -46.66
N LYS A 755 64.11 -28.67 -45.82
CA LYS A 755 63.49 -27.34 -45.90
C LYS A 755 64.41 -26.30 -45.24
N TYR A 756 65.58 -26.08 -45.85
CA TYR A 756 66.68 -25.35 -45.22
C TYR A 756 66.33 -23.90 -44.88
N GLN A 757 65.54 -23.20 -45.71
CA GLN A 757 65.14 -21.81 -45.44
C GLN A 757 64.22 -21.71 -44.21
N GLN A 758 63.23 -22.60 -44.07
CA GLN A 758 62.38 -22.65 -42.88
C GLN A 758 63.17 -23.06 -41.63
N ALA A 759 64.10 -24.00 -41.76
CA ALA A 759 64.98 -24.38 -40.66
C ALA A 759 65.84 -23.19 -40.18
N ILE A 760 66.47 -22.46 -41.09
CA ILE A 760 67.23 -21.25 -40.78
C ILE A 760 66.36 -20.23 -40.05
N GLN A 761 65.12 -20.02 -40.52
CA GLN A 761 64.19 -19.08 -39.90
C GLN A 761 63.83 -19.48 -38.46
N ALA A 762 63.47 -20.74 -38.22
CA ALA A 762 63.12 -21.26 -36.90
C ALA A 762 64.29 -21.19 -35.91
N LEU A 763 65.47 -21.63 -36.36
CA LEU A 763 66.66 -21.68 -35.52
C LEU A 763 67.25 -20.29 -35.25
N LYS A 764 67.18 -19.36 -36.22
CA LYS A 764 67.54 -17.95 -35.98
C LYS A 764 66.66 -17.34 -34.91
N LYS A 765 65.33 -17.51 -35.01
CA LYS A 765 64.41 -17.05 -33.97
C LYS A 765 64.76 -17.65 -32.61
N TYR A 766 65.12 -18.94 -32.54
CA TYR A 766 65.55 -19.53 -31.28
C TYR A 766 66.78 -18.80 -30.74
N LYS A 767 67.81 -18.61 -31.58
CA LYS A 767 69.06 -17.93 -31.21
C LYS A 767 68.80 -16.53 -30.66
N ASP A 768 67.91 -15.79 -31.30
CA ASP A 768 67.65 -14.37 -31.02
C ASP A 768 66.75 -14.19 -29.78
N PHE A 769 65.68 -14.99 -29.64
CA PHE A 769 64.72 -14.87 -28.53
C PHE A 769 65.10 -15.70 -27.30
N PHE A 770 65.85 -16.78 -27.47
CA PHE A 770 66.24 -17.70 -26.39
C PHE A 770 67.77 -17.92 -26.36
N PRO A 771 68.58 -16.86 -26.21
CA PRO A 771 70.04 -16.93 -26.32
C PRO A 771 70.73 -17.77 -25.22
N ASN A 772 69.99 -18.08 -24.14
CA ASN A 772 70.39 -18.93 -23.01
C ASN A 772 69.52 -20.20 -22.92
N GLY A 773 68.77 -20.54 -23.97
CA GLY A 773 67.93 -21.74 -23.98
C GLY A 773 68.75 -23.02 -23.91
N GLN A 774 68.17 -24.08 -23.34
CA GLN A 774 68.86 -25.36 -23.09
C GLN A 774 69.50 -25.97 -24.36
N GLN A 775 68.91 -25.71 -25.53
CA GLN A 775 69.34 -26.28 -26.81
C GLN A 775 70.20 -25.31 -27.63
N ILE A 776 70.65 -24.18 -27.06
CA ILE A 776 71.31 -23.11 -27.82
C ILE A 776 72.55 -23.61 -28.58
N GLU A 777 73.40 -24.45 -28.00
CA GLU A 777 74.58 -24.97 -28.70
C GLU A 777 74.19 -25.81 -29.93
N ASN A 778 73.17 -26.68 -29.78
CA ASN A 778 72.62 -27.47 -30.88
C ASN A 778 71.99 -26.59 -31.97
N VAL A 779 71.39 -25.45 -31.60
CA VAL A 779 70.81 -24.48 -32.53
C VAL A 779 71.89 -23.84 -33.41
N TYR A 780 73.06 -23.51 -32.86
CA TYR A 780 74.19 -23.00 -33.64
C TYR A 780 74.71 -24.04 -34.64
N ASP A 781 74.85 -25.30 -34.22
CA ASP A 781 75.23 -26.41 -35.09
C ASP A 781 74.21 -26.64 -36.22
N TYR A 782 72.92 -26.67 -35.88
CA TYR A 782 71.83 -26.83 -36.84
C TYR A 782 71.74 -25.66 -37.82
N LEU A 783 71.96 -24.42 -37.37
CA LEU A 783 72.04 -23.25 -38.26
C LEU A 783 73.19 -23.38 -39.25
N MET A 784 74.38 -23.77 -38.76
CA MET A 784 75.53 -23.97 -39.62
C MET A 784 75.26 -25.03 -40.68
N LYS A 785 74.69 -26.19 -40.28
CA LYS A 785 74.28 -27.24 -41.21
C LYS A 785 73.24 -26.77 -42.23
N ALA A 786 72.25 -25.99 -41.79
CA ALA A 786 71.21 -25.46 -42.68
C ALA A 786 71.80 -24.49 -43.72
N TYR A 787 72.75 -23.64 -43.32
CA TYR A 787 73.44 -22.71 -44.22
C TYR A 787 74.35 -23.41 -45.22
N LEU A 788 75.13 -24.39 -44.76
CA LEU A 788 75.96 -25.22 -45.64
C LEU A 788 75.10 -25.95 -46.68
N ALA A 789 73.99 -26.55 -46.25
CA ALA A 789 73.10 -27.30 -47.13
C ALA A 789 72.30 -26.40 -48.10
N SER A 790 72.16 -25.11 -47.80
CA SER A 790 71.57 -24.10 -48.70
C SER A 790 72.60 -23.31 -49.51
N ASN A 791 73.89 -23.69 -49.44
CA ASN A 791 75.03 -23.02 -50.09
C ASN A 791 75.22 -21.55 -49.69
N ASP A 792 74.67 -21.11 -48.55
CA ASP A 792 74.95 -19.78 -47.99
C ASP A 792 76.24 -19.84 -47.14
N PHE A 793 77.35 -19.98 -47.84
CA PHE A 793 78.68 -20.14 -47.25
C PHE A 793 79.11 -18.91 -46.42
N ASN A 794 78.66 -17.71 -46.78
CA ASN A 794 78.96 -16.50 -46.01
C ASN A 794 78.30 -16.55 -44.63
N SER A 795 77.00 -16.89 -44.56
CA SER A 795 76.32 -17.07 -43.28
C SER A 795 76.86 -18.27 -42.48
N ALA A 796 77.24 -19.36 -43.15
CA ALA A 796 77.87 -20.53 -42.51
C ALA A 796 79.20 -20.17 -41.82
N ILE A 797 80.04 -19.36 -42.46
CA ILE A 797 81.28 -18.83 -41.88
C ILE A 797 80.97 -17.96 -40.66
N GLN A 798 80.02 -17.03 -40.80
CA GLN A 798 79.66 -16.11 -39.72
C GLN A 798 79.17 -16.88 -38.48
N ILE A 799 78.16 -17.75 -38.64
CA ILE A 799 77.62 -18.51 -37.53
C ILE A 799 78.67 -19.46 -36.93
N GLY A 800 79.53 -20.06 -37.75
CA GLY A 800 80.61 -20.92 -37.28
C GLY A 800 81.62 -20.17 -36.40
N LYS A 801 82.02 -18.96 -36.80
CA LYS A 801 82.89 -18.11 -35.97
C LYS A 801 82.21 -17.70 -34.66
N GLU A 802 80.93 -17.34 -34.71
CA GLU A 802 80.14 -17.06 -33.50
C GLU A 802 80.08 -18.30 -32.59
N THR A 803 79.91 -19.50 -33.14
CA THR A 803 79.92 -20.77 -32.38
C THR A 803 81.25 -20.97 -31.65
N LEU A 804 82.39 -20.79 -32.34
CA LEU A 804 83.72 -20.96 -31.74
C LEU A 804 84.01 -19.93 -30.64
N GLN A 805 83.47 -18.72 -30.77
CA GLN A 805 83.61 -17.68 -29.75
C GLN A 805 82.73 -17.96 -28.54
N LYS A 806 81.46 -18.38 -28.76
CA LYS A 806 80.47 -18.57 -27.70
C LYS A 806 80.63 -19.91 -26.97
N PHE A 807 81.11 -20.94 -27.67
CA PHE A 807 81.28 -22.31 -27.16
C PHE A 807 82.72 -22.81 -27.43
N PRO A 808 83.75 -22.21 -26.80
CA PRO A 808 85.16 -22.51 -27.09
C PRO A 808 85.58 -23.94 -26.76
N GLU A 809 84.86 -24.60 -25.85
CA GLU A 809 85.03 -25.99 -25.41
C GLU A 809 84.01 -26.95 -26.06
N SER A 810 83.32 -26.52 -27.13
CA SER A 810 82.34 -27.37 -27.81
C SER A 810 82.99 -28.64 -28.35
N LYS A 811 82.31 -29.79 -28.18
CA LYS A 811 82.71 -31.06 -28.80
C LYS A 811 82.65 -31.01 -30.33
N ASN A 812 81.93 -30.04 -30.90
CA ASN A 812 81.83 -29.85 -32.35
C ASN A 812 82.89 -28.90 -32.91
N LYS A 813 83.85 -28.42 -32.10
CA LYS A 813 84.87 -27.44 -32.51
C LYS A 813 85.65 -27.83 -33.77
N ALA A 814 86.12 -29.08 -33.85
CA ALA A 814 86.84 -29.58 -35.03
C ALA A 814 85.97 -29.54 -36.29
N ASN A 815 84.72 -30.00 -36.17
CA ASN A 815 83.71 -29.95 -37.25
C ASN A 815 83.39 -28.51 -37.67
N THR A 816 83.21 -27.58 -36.72
CA THR A 816 82.93 -26.17 -37.01
C THR A 816 84.10 -25.52 -37.77
N LEU A 817 85.35 -25.74 -37.32
CA LEU A 817 86.54 -25.24 -38.02
C LEU A 817 86.63 -25.80 -39.45
N TYR A 818 86.35 -27.09 -39.61
CA TYR A 818 86.32 -27.74 -40.92
C TYR A 818 85.31 -27.08 -41.85
N TRP A 819 84.07 -26.90 -41.39
CA TRP A 819 83.01 -26.33 -42.23
C TRP A 819 83.22 -24.84 -42.53
N ILE A 820 83.87 -24.08 -41.65
CA ILE A 820 84.32 -22.70 -41.96
C ILE A 820 85.36 -22.74 -43.09
N GLY A 821 86.38 -23.59 -42.96
CA GLY A 821 87.44 -23.74 -43.97
C GLY A 821 86.91 -24.23 -45.32
N TYR A 822 85.99 -25.19 -45.29
CA TYR A 822 85.26 -25.67 -46.47
C TYR A 822 84.45 -24.54 -47.13
N SER A 823 83.72 -23.75 -46.34
CA SER A 823 82.94 -22.62 -46.86
C SER A 823 83.81 -21.55 -47.51
N TYR A 824 84.98 -21.23 -46.94
CA TYR A 824 85.94 -20.32 -47.58
C TYR A 824 86.51 -20.87 -48.88
N SER A 825 86.74 -22.19 -48.94
CA SER A 825 87.17 -22.87 -50.17
C SER A 825 86.12 -22.75 -51.27
N GLN A 826 84.83 -22.93 -50.95
CA GLN A 826 83.74 -22.76 -51.91
C GLN A 826 83.58 -21.31 -52.40
N LEU A 827 83.94 -20.32 -51.57
CA LEU A 827 83.93 -18.89 -51.93
C LEU A 827 85.21 -18.40 -52.64
N GLY A 828 86.20 -19.28 -52.85
CA GLY A 828 87.46 -18.94 -53.52
C GLY A 828 88.47 -18.17 -52.66
N ASN A 829 88.28 -18.10 -51.34
CA ASN A 829 89.21 -17.44 -50.43
C ASN A 829 90.20 -18.45 -49.83
N SER A 830 91.23 -18.79 -50.62
CA SER A 830 92.17 -19.88 -50.30
C SER A 830 92.96 -19.70 -49.02
N ARG A 831 93.36 -18.46 -48.68
CA ARG A 831 94.22 -18.19 -47.51
C ARG A 831 93.48 -18.52 -46.21
N GLU A 832 92.26 -18.03 -46.08
CA GLU A 832 91.41 -18.31 -44.94
C GLU A 832 91.00 -19.79 -44.91
N ALA A 833 90.66 -20.37 -46.08
CA ALA A 833 90.35 -21.80 -46.18
C ALA A 833 91.47 -22.68 -45.61
N ILE A 834 92.72 -22.47 -46.04
CA ILE A 834 93.90 -23.20 -45.55
C ILE A 834 94.04 -23.05 -44.03
N THR A 835 93.90 -21.82 -43.53
CA THR A 835 94.06 -21.52 -42.10
C THR A 835 93.08 -22.32 -41.23
N TYR A 836 91.79 -22.29 -41.56
CA TYR A 836 90.76 -22.99 -40.80
C TYR A 836 90.81 -24.52 -40.99
N LEU A 837 91.11 -25.00 -42.20
CA LEU A 837 91.25 -26.42 -42.49
C LEU A 837 92.43 -27.06 -41.75
N GLN A 838 93.59 -26.37 -41.64
CA GLN A 838 94.74 -26.88 -40.87
C GLN A 838 94.44 -26.98 -39.37
N GLN A 839 93.71 -26.01 -38.82
CA GLN A 839 93.26 -26.06 -37.43
C GLN A 839 92.30 -27.23 -37.18
N ALA A 840 91.32 -27.43 -38.08
CA ALA A 840 90.41 -28.57 -38.02
C ALA A 840 91.14 -29.91 -38.13
N ARG A 841 92.09 -30.02 -39.08
CA ARG A 841 92.92 -31.21 -39.29
C ARG A 841 93.67 -31.63 -38.03
N THR A 842 94.29 -30.66 -37.36
CA THR A 842 95.05 -30.90 -36.12
C THR A 842 94.14 -31.45 -35.02
N LEU A 843 92.94 -30.89 -34.86
CA LEU A 843 91.98 -31.39 -33.87
C LEU A 843 91.44 -32.78 -34.23
N PHE A 844 91.09 -33.05 -35.49
CA PHE A 844 90.65 -34.39 -35.89
C PHE A 844 91.74 -35.45 -35.75
N GLU A 845 93.01 -35.10 -35.97
CA GLU A 845 94.14 -35.99 -35.72
C GLU A 845 94.28 -36.33 -34.23
N GLN A 846 94.07 -35.35 -33.34
CA GLN A 846 94.02 -35.56 -31.89
C GLN A 846 92.80 -36.40 -31.46
N GLU A 847 91.67 -36.24 -32.14
CA GLU A 847 90.45 -37.03 -31.94
C GLU A 847 90.54 -38.45 -32.56
N GLY A 848 91.59 -38.76 -33.32
CA GLY A 848 91.76 -40.04 -34.01
C GLY A 848 90.88 -40.24 -35.26
N ASN A 849 90.28 -39.17 -35.79
CA ASN A 849 89.40 -39.20 -36.96
C ASN A 849 90.20 -39.12 -38.27
N THR A 850 90.88 -40.22 -38.61
CA THR A 850 91.75 -40.33 -39.80
C THR A 850 91.02 -40.09 -41.12
N GLN A 851 89.72 -40.37 -41.17
CA GLN A 851 88.87 -40.12 -42.35
C GLN A 851 88.74 -38.62 -42.64
N MET A 852 88.43 -37.81 -41.63
CA MET A 852 88.31 -36.36 -41.80
C MET A 852 89.66 -35.70 -42.10
N VAL A 853 90.76 -36.19 -41.50
CA VAL A 853 92.13 -35.73 -41.82
C VAL A 853 92.44 -35.92 -43.31
N SER A 854 92.13 -37.10 -43.85
CA SER A 854 92.32 -37.41 -45.27
C SER A 854 91.46 -36.52 -46.19
N GLN A 855 90.20 -36.27 -45.83
CA GLN A 855 89.31 -35.37 -46.59
C GLN A 855 89.84 -33.93 -46.62
N ILE A 856 90.36 -33.44 -45.48
CA ILE A 856 90.94 -32.10 -45.40
C ILE A 856 92.21 -32.01 -46.27
N ASP A 857 93.09 -33.02 -46.23
CA ASP A 857 94.31 -33.05 -47.03
C ASP A 857 94.02 -33.00 -48.53
N GLN A 858 92.95 -33.66 -48.99
CA GLN A 858 92.48 -33.57 -50.38
C GLN A 858 92.05 -32.15 -50.76
N ILE A 859 91.29 -31.46 -49.89
CA ILE A 859 90.85 -30.07 -50.15
C ILE A 859 92.06 -29.12 -50.16
N LEU A 860 93.01 -29.29 -49.24
CA LEU A 860 94.22 -28.46 -49.16
C LEU A 860 95.13 -28.61 -50.39
N GLN A 861 95.17 -29.78 -51.04
CA GLN A 861 95.98 -30.00 -52.25
C GLN A 861 95.47 -29.25 -53.48
N ILE A 862 94.16 -29.00 -53.57
CA ILE A 862 93.52 -28.37 -54.73
C ILE A 862 93.33 -26.85 -54.57
N LEU A 863 93.52 -26.31 -53.37
CA LEU A 863 93.41 -24.88 -53.12
C LEU A 863 94.63 -24.12 -53.70
N PRO A 864 94.43 -23.00 -54.42
CA PRO A 864 95.52 -22.14 -54.87
C PRO A 864 96.36 -21.67 -53.67
N LYS A 865 97.67 -21.92 -53.72
CA LYS A 865 98.63 -21.54 -52.68
C LYS A 865 98.85 -20.03 -52.59
#